data_AF-A0A5P8M586-F1
#
_entry.id   AF-A0A5P8M586-F1
#
_cell.length_a   1.000
_cell.length_b   1.000
_cell.length_c   1.000
_cell.angle_alpha   90.00
_cell.angle_beta   90.00
_cell.angle_gamma   90.00
#
_symmetry.space_group_name_H-M   'P 1'
#
loop_
_entity.id
_entity.type
_entity.pdbx_description
1 polymer ?
#
loop_
_entity_poly.entity_id
_entity_poly.type
_entity_poly.pdbx_seq_one_letter_code
_entity_poly.pdbx_strand_id
1 'polypeptide(L)'
;MAVSHYKQKFYLNDETVNTMVVGTSRSGKGQAVVIETIDNLSRARKRSSMVVNDPKGELFTASYETLQKRGYNVYALNLDDPDQSMSYNPLTLITRAWQRGDREGATQMINSLDHVLYNGQDAGENRWVYEGAQSAVNGMIMSLLDYNIERNQPQKTTLYNIADMLNELGQLNYMADSGDTVNALDRFFQSLPPDSLAKKQYGSTSFSGEKAKGSILSTVNQGLQMFTLTKNAKMTSKNSLELKSLGFPKSLTMRLPAALFNERLVLEFYRNNQLIKTSLAKVGASGFTEHNFEGQLRTNDILKIKLKTKPEQAARYRLVFHDFRDDQGEVVKKKEAGHEQENEVDKHVTCEEISNTLGIENLEMYYSDKPIALFLLIPDADTSNHGLASIFIRQLYTELVKQCAYIASHKCPRRIHFVLDEFGNMIKIPDMAQILTVTNGRNMLWDLVVQSYQQLYSLYGEADGNTIKENCQVQNYVFSTNDDTIEEISKKVGNYTNIAESTNKTEVNTNENVQQNAEVDRVLPYERVSSLLEGETIVLDPLHRRDNKGRKVRPYPIFNTRETAMPYAYEYLKDDFDPDRDINDIEIKSDHAALNLQRNAIDYRDFIVDEEGRNAYDERLAKGQASAVQQALRDAPKDPVQKYLEGLGLSESMAQTIMNAFDTNQAEYTKLISKTFSENAEDWSKVNLEVQRLRKEEVQS
;
A
#
# COMPACT_ATOMS: atom_id res chain seq x y z
N MET A 1 7.36 -2.83 -22.71
CA MET A 1 6.59 -4.02 -23.15
C MET A 1 7.12 -4.50 -24.49
N ALA A 2 7.03 -5.80 -24.80
CA ALA A 2 7.30 -6.29 -26.15
C ALA A 2 6.23 -5.81 -27.15
N VAL A 3 6.68 -5.38 -28.32
CA VAL A 3 5.81 -4.99 -29.45
C VAL A 3 5.78 -6.04 -30.56
N SER A 4 6.80 -6.91 -30.62
CA SER A 4 6.86 -8.01 -31.57
C SER A 4 7.86 -9.06 -31.09
N HIS A 5 7.77 -10.26 -31.65
CA HIS A 5 8.74 -11.33 -31.49
C HIS A 5 9.24 -11.73 -32.88
N TYR A 6 10.53 -11.98 -33.06
CA TYR A 6 11.05 -12.53 -34.32
C TYR A 6 12.40 -13.22 -34.10
N LYS A 7 12.56 -14.43 -34.66
CA LYS A 7 13.78 -15.23 -34.56
C LYS A 7 14.29 -15.39 -33.11
N GLN A 8 13.39 -15.80 -32.20
CA GLN A 8 13.70 -16.04 -30.78
C GLN A 8 14.17 -14.78 -30.04
N LYS A 9 13.68 -13.61 -30.46
CA LYS A 9 13.99 -12.32 -29.85
C LYS A 9 12.74 -11.48 -29.71
N PHE A 10 12.55 -10.92 -28.53
CA PHE A 10 11.57 -9.88 -28.31
C PHE A 10 12.11 -8.53 -28.76
N TYR A 11 11.24 -7.78 -29.45
CA TYR A 11 11.45 -6.38 -29.81
C TYR A 11 10.64 -5.55 -28.84
N LEU A 12 11.32 -4.70 -28.07
CA LEU A 12 10.73 -3.94 -26.98
C LEU A 12 10.53 -2.49 -27.40
N ASN A 13 9.43 -1.89 -26.97
CA ASN A 13 9.33 -0.43 -26.90
C ASN A 13 10.05 0.03 -25.62
N ASP A 14 11.08 0.86 -25.76
CA ASP A 14 11.90 1.41 -24.68
C ASP A 14 11.55 2.86 -24.30
N GLU A 15 10.56 3.45 -24.97
CA GLU A 15 10.01 4.77 -24.69
C GLU A 15 9.33 4.80 -23.30
N THR A 16 9.08 6.02 -22.79
CA THR A 16 8.40 6.21 -21.50
C THR A 16 6.94 6.53 -21.76
N VAL A 17 6.19 5.49 -22.12
CA VAL A 17 4.78 5.54 -22.52
C VAL A 17 3.97 4.52 -21.72
N ASN A 18 2.70 4.84 -21.47
CA ASN A 18 1.78 3.89 -20.86
C ASN A 18 1.20 2.97 -21.93
N THR A 19 0.91 1.74 -21.52
CA THR A 19 0.36 0.70 -22.40
C THR A 19 -1.02 0.28 -21.93
N MET A 20 -1.94 0.11 -22.87
CA MET A 20 -3.21 -0.58 -22.66
C MET A 20 -3.14 -1.94 -23.34
N VAL A 21 -3.39 -3.00 -22.60
CA VAL A 21 -3.48 -4.37 -23.12
C VAL A 21 -4.94 -4.79 -23.11
N VAL A 22 -5.45 -5.20 -24.28
CA VAL A 22 -6.87 -5.57 -24.44
C VAL A 22 -6.97 -7.07 -24.74
N GLY A 23 -7.59 -7.81 -23.82
CA GLY A 23 -7.67 -9.27 -23.86
C GLY A 23 -8.83 -9.81 -23.03
N THR A 24 -9.83 -10.43 -23.64
CA THR A 24 -10.91 -11.12 -22.88
C THR A 24 -10.35 -12.27 -22.01
N SER A 25 -11.15 -12.79 -21.08
CA SER A 25 -10.73 -13.94 -20.27
C SER A 25 -10.39 -15.15 -21.17
N ARG A 26 -9.30 -15.85 -20.85
CA ARG A 26 -8.73 -16.97 -21.63
C ARG A 26 -8.21 -16.62 -23.04
N SER A 27 -8.05 -15.35 -23.38
CA SER A 27 -7.40 -14.94 -24.64
C SER A 27 -5.89 -15.20 -24.69
N GLY A 28 -5.28 -15.51 -23.55
CA GLY A 28 -3.82 -15.64 -23.45
C GLY A 28 -3.09 -14.38 -22.96
N LYS A 29 -3.78 -13.28 -22.63
CA LYS A 29 -3.13 -12.01 -22.20
C LYS A 29 -2.09 -12.18 -21.08
N GLY A 30 -2.38 -13.02 -20.08
CA GLY A 30 -1.46 -13.29 -18.98
C GLY A 30 -0.17 -13.96 -19.44
N GLN A 31 -0.30 -14.96 -20.32
CA GLN A 31 0.80 -15.79 -20.83
C GLN A 31 1.60 -15.10 -21.95
N ALA A 32 0.93 -14.34 -22.83
CA ALA A 32 1.55 -13.72 -24.00
C ALA A 32 2.08 -12.29 -23.74
N VAL A 33 1.63 -11.63 -22.66
CA VAL A 33 1.98 -10.22 -22.38
C VAL A 33 2.40 -9.99 -20.93
N VAL A 34 1.60 -10.41 -19.93
CA VAL A 34 1.86 -10.03 -18.52
C VAL A 34 3.11 -10.71 -17.97
N ILE A 35 3.21 -12.04 -18.06
CA ILE A 35 4.38 -12.80 -17.61
C ILE A 35 5.61 -12.42 -18.45
N GLU A 36 5.45 -12.25 -19.76
CA GLU A 36 6.51 -11.75 -20.66
C GLU A 36 7.05 -10.40 -20.19
N THR A 37 6.17 -9.47 -19.81
CA THR A 37 6.56 -8.15 -19.31
C THR A 37 7.34 -8.27 -18.01
N ILE A 38 6.91 -9.13 -17.07
CA ILE A 38 7.64 -9.38 -15.82
C ILE A 38 9.04 -9.98 -16.10
N ASP A 39 9.12 -10.95 -17.00
CA ASP A 39 10.38 -11.59 -17.42
C ASP A 39 11.35 -10.56 -18.05
N ASN A 40 10.89 -9.80 -19.04
CA ASN A 40 11.73 -8.83 -19.74
C ASN A 40 12.21 -7.69 -18.84
N LEU A 41 11.34 -7.19 -17.95
CA LEU A 41 11.74 -6.17 -16.98
C LEU A 41 12.78 -6.68 -15.98
N SER A 42 12.67 -7.94 -15.55
CA SER A 42 13.59 -8.53 -14.58
C SER A 42 14.94 -8.94 -15.18
N ARG A 43 15.00 -9.24 -16.48
CA ARG A 43 16.26 -9.48 -17.22
C ARG A 43 16.97 -8.20 -17.66
N ALA A 44 16.29 -7.06 -17.65
CA ALA A 44 16.84 -5.80 -18.15
C ALA A 44 18.15 -5.42 -17.43
N ARG A 45 19.15 -4.94 -18.19
CA ARG A 45 20.42 -4.45 -17.62
C ARG A 45 20.19 -3.35 -16.57
N LYS A 46 19.22 -2.47 -16.82
CA LYS A 46 18.74 -1.48 -15.84
C LYS A 46 17.34 -1.92 -15.37
N ARG A 47 17.32 -2.78 -14.35
CA ARG A 47 16.10 -3.36 -13.76
C ARG A 47 15.17 -2.29 -13.20
N SER A 48 13.91 -2.33 -13.64
CA SER A 48 12.82 -1.50 -13.10
C SER A 48 12.27 -2.13 -11.82
N SER A 49 11.75 -1.30 -10.91
CA SER A 49 10.82 -1.79 -9.89
C SER A 49 9.46 -2.06 -10.52
N MET A 50 8.68 -2.93 -9.91
CA MET A 50 7.38 -3.38 -10.42
C MET A 50 6.34 -3.35 -9.30
N VAL A 51 5.13 -2.90 -9.62
CA VAL A 51 3.93 -3.06 -8.81
C VAL A 51 2.94 -3.83 -9.67
N VAL A 52 2.59 -5.04 -9.25
CA VAL A 52 1.80 -5.98 -10.02
C VAL A 52 0.46 -6.16 -9.31
N ASN A 53 -0.64 -5.89 -10.00
CA ASN A 53 -1.95 -6.34 -9.54
C ASN A 53 -2.11 -7.81 -9.91
N ASP A 54 -2.38 -8.67 -8.93
CA ASP A 54 -2.46 -10.11 -9.12
C ASP A 54 -3.59 -10.69 -8.26
N PRO A 55 -4.86 -10.56 -8.69
CA PRO A 55 -6.00 -10.98 -7.89
C PRO A 55 -6.00 -12.48 -7.55
N LYS A 56 -5.40 -13.31 -8.41
CA LYS A 56 -5.37 -14.77 -8.29
C LYS A 56 -4.11 -15.31 -7.61
N GLY A 57 -3.08 -14.50 -7.44
CA GLY A 57 -1.79 -14.93 -6.91
C GLY A 57 -0.92 -15.71 -7.89
N GLU A 58 -1.41 -16.04 -9.08
CA GLU A 58 -0.70 -16.84 -10.08
C GLU A 58 0.58 -16.16 -10.57
N LEU A 59 0.58 -14.83 -10.68
CA LEU A 59 1.77 -14.08 -11.13
C LEU A 59 2.82 -14.05 -10.02
N PHE A 60 2.40 -13.90 -8.78
CA PHE A 60 3.27 -13.92 -7.60
C PHE A 60 3.90 -15.31 -7.45
N THR A 61 3.11 -16.38 -7.42
CA THR A 61 3.63 -17.73 -7.21
C THR A 61 4.58 -18.17 -8.32
N ALA A 62 4.22 -17.89 -9.57
CA ALA A 62 5.06 -18.23 -10.71
C ALA A 62 6.40 -17.49 -10.70
N SER A 63 6.42 -16.22 -10.30
CA SER A 63 7.60 -15.36 -10.48
C SER A 63 8.48 -15.20 -9.22
N TYR A 64 7.99 -15.55 -8.03
CA TYR A 64 8.63 -15.24 -6.75
C TYR A 64 10.11 -15.64 -6.68
N GLU A 65 10.41 -16.92 -6.88
CA GLU A 65 11.79 -17.42 -6.79
C GLU A 65 12.67 -16.84 -7.87
N THR A 66 12.16 -16.73 -9.09
CA THR A 66 12.93 -16.24 -10.23
C THR A 66 13.27 -14.77 -10.09
N LEU A 67 12.36 -13.96 -9.57
CA LEU A 67 12.64 -12.57 -9.22
C LEU A 67 13.69 -12.47 -8.10
N GLN A 68 13.61 -13.32 -7.07
CA GLN A 68 14.64 -13.38 -6.02
C GLN A 68 16.02 -13.78 -6.57
N LYS A 69 16.08 -14.83 -7.41
CA LYS A 69 17.29 -15.26 -8.13
C LYS A 69 17.84 -14.16 -9.04
N ARG A 70 16.98 -13.28 -9.55
CA ARG A 70 17.35 -12.09 -10.34
C ARG A 70 17.58 -10.83 -9.48
N GLY A 71 17.73 -10.99 -8.17
CA GLY A 71 18.15 -9.92 -7.25
C GLY A 71 17.06 -8.93 -6.84
N TYR A 72 15.79 -9.23 -7.07
CA TYR A 72 14.68 -8.41 -6.58
C TYR A 72 14.42 -8.63 -5.09
N ASN A 73 13.98 -7.58 -4.41
CA ASN A 73 13.21 -7.73 -3.18
C ASN A 73 11.75 -7.92 -3.56
N VAL A 74 11.21 -9.10 -3.30
CA VAL A 74 9.84 -9.46 -3.64
C VAL A 74 8.95 -9.30 -2.41
N TYR A 75 7.85 -8.57 -2.54
CA TYR A 75 6.87 -8.32 -1.50
C TYR A 75 5.48 -8.70 -2.01
N ALA A 76 4.63 -9.20 -1.13
CA ALA A 76 3.21 -9.40 -1.39
C ALA A 76 2.41 -8.60 -0.35
N LEU A 77 1.57 -7.67 -0.80
CA LEU A 77 0.47 -7.15 0.00
C LEU A 77 -0.72 -8.06 -0.25
N ASN A 78 -0.86 -9.06 0.61
CA ASN A 78 -1.92 -10.06 0.55
C ASN A 78 -3.13 -9.58 1.34
N LEU A 79 -4.20 -9.24 0.63
CA LEU A 79 -5.48 -8.83 1.20
C LEU A 79 -6.48 -9.98 1.29
N ASP A 80 -6.16 -11.12 0.67
CA ASP A 80 -6.92 -12.37 0.76
C ASP A 80 -6.57 -13.12 2.07
N ASP A 81 -5.28 -13.27 2.37
CA ASP A 81 -4.80 -13.70 3.70
C ASP A 81 -3.84 -12.66 4.32
N PRO A 82 -4.37 -11.72 5.14
CA PRO A 82 -3.56 -10.68 5.75
C PRO A 82 -2.52 -11.19 6.74
N ASP A 83 -2.60 -12.44 7.25
CA ASP A 83 -1.53 -13.00 8.10
C ASP A 83 -0.30 -13.42 7.28
N GLN A 84 -0.47 -13.67 5.97
CA GLN A 84 0.58 -14.01 5.00
C GLN A 84 0.80 -12.84 4.04
N SER A 85 1.11 -11.68 4.61
CA SER A 85 1.21 -10.40 3.91
C SER A 85 2.41 -9.59 4.41
N MET A 86 2.88 -8.65 3.61
CA MET A 86 3.69 -7.54 4.11
C MET A 86 2.83 -6.62 4.99
N SER A 87 3.44 -5.91 5.93
CA SER A 87 2.72 -4.90 6.71
C SER A 87 2.65 -3.57 5.97
N TYR A 88 1.52 -2.88 6.09
CA TYR A 88 1.31 -1.54 5.54
C TYR A 88 0.34 -0.74 6.42
N ASN A 89 0.85 0.26 7.13
CA ASN A 89 0.05 1.17 7.95
C ASN A 89 -0.27 2.46 7.14
N PRO A 90 -1.55 2.72 6.82
CA PRO A 90 -1.95 3.91 6.07
C PRO A 90 -1.62 5.25 6.75
N LEU A 91 -1.36 5.26 8.06
CA LEU A 91 -1.02 6.47 8.82
C LEU A 91 0.48 6.77 8.83
N THR A 92 1.31 5.98 8.17
CA THR A 92 2.78 6.10 8.26
C THR A 92 3.30 7.41 7.68
N LEU A 93 2.86 7.76 6.47
CA LEU A 93 3.27 9.00 5.82
C LEU A 93 2.77 10.22 6.60
N ILE A 94 1.55 10.13 7.13
CA ILE A 94 0.93 11.15 7.98
C ILE A 94 1.75 11.33 9.26
N THR A 95 2.06 10.24 9.96
CA THR A 95 2.85 10.24 11.20
C THR A 95 4.21 10.87 10.98
N ARG A 96 4.89 10.53 9.89
CA ARG A 96 6.20 11.10 9.55
C ARG A 96 6.12 12.59 9.25
N ALA A 97 5.14 13.05 8.48
CA ALA A 97 4.94 14.48 8.24
C ALA A 97 4.66 15.24 9.54
N TRP A 98 3.84 14.66 10.42
CA TRP A 98 3.53 15.24 11.73
C TRP A 98 4.78 15.35 12.63
N GLN A 99 5.60 14.30 12.69
CA GLN A 99 6.88 14.29 13.42
C GLN A 99 7.88 15.33 12.89
N ARG A 100 7.82 15.63 11.58
CA ARG A 100 8.63 16.67 10.93
C ARG A 100 8.11 18.09 11.18
N GLY A 101 6.95 18.24 11.81
CA GLY A 101 6.26 19.51 12.02
C GLY A 101 5.49 20.01 10.80
N ASP A 102 5.34 19.20 9.75
CA ASP A 102 4.53 19.50 8.56
C ASP A 102 3.05 19.20 8.84
N ARG A 103 2.43 20.03 9.69
CA ARG A 103 1.03 19.86 10.13
C ARG A 103 0.04 20.05 8.97
N GLU A 104 0.31 21.01 8.08
CA GLU A 104 -0.52 21.26 6.90
C GLU A 104 -0.47 20.10 5.91
N GLY A 105 0.74 19.64 5.55
CA GLY A 105 0.91 18.50 4.64
C GLY A 105 0.34 17.21 5.21
N ALA A 106 0.50 16.97 6.52
CA ALA A 106 -0.14 15.84 7.19
C ALA A 106 -1.67 15.93 7.13
N THR A 107 -2.25 17.10 7.40
CA THR A 107 -3.71 17.32 7.30
C THR A 107 -4.25 17.03 5.90
N GLN A 108 -3.54 17.45 4.84
CA GLN A 108 -3.92 17.15 3.46
C GLN A 108 -3.89 15.64 3.17
N MET A 109 -2.91 14.91 3.74
CA MET A 109 -2.84 13.46 3.61
C MET A 109 -3.96 12.75 4.37
N ILE A 110 -4.37 13.24 5.55
CA ILE A 110 -5.51 12.68 6.28
C ILE A 110 -6.80 12.90 5.46
N ASN A 111 -7.04 14.12 4.96
CA ASN A 111 -8.19 14.39 4.09
C ASN A 111 -8.24 13.47 2.86
N SER A 112 -7.07 13.18 2.27
CA SER A 112 -6.97 12.29 1.10
C SER A 112 -7.29 10.83 1.47
N LEU A 113 -6.85 10.37 2.65
CA LEU A 113 -7.17 9.04 3.17
C LEU A 113 -8.68 8.91 3.43
N ASP A 114 -9.25 9.89 4.14
CA ASP A 114 -10.66 9.93 4.51
C ASP A 114 -11.58 10.04 3.30
N HIS A 115 -11.15 10.75 2.25
CA HIS A 115 -11.88 10.77 0.99
C HIS A 115 -12.00 9.36 0.39
N VAL A 116 -10.99 8.49 0.52
CA VAL A 116 -11.08 7.11 0.02
C VAL A 116 -11.97 6.25 0.91
N LEU A 117 -11.86 6.40 2.24
CA LEU A 117 -12.64 5.62 3.22
C LEU A 117 -14.15 5.95 3.20
N TYR A 118 -14.51 7.21 2.93
CA TYR A 118 -15.88 7.71 3.03
C TYR A 118 -16.43 8.27 1.71
N ASN A 119 -15.94 7.77 0.56
CA ASN A 119 -16.38 8.25 -0.76
C ASN A 119 -17.82 7.86 -1.10
N GLY A 120 -18.80 8.63 -0.62
CA GLY A 120 -20.20 8.48 -1.01
C GLY A 120 -20.47 9.13 -2.37
N GLN A 121 -20.09 8.46 -3.48
CA GLN A 121 -20.41 8.95 -4.84
C GLN A 121 -21.93 9.06 -5.09
N ASP A 122 -22.74 8.33 -4.30
CA ASP A 122 -24.21 8.34 -4.33
C ASP A 122 -24.85 8.86 -3.03
N ALA A 123 -24.17 9.73 -2.26
CA ALA A 123 -24.67 10.15 -0.96
C ALA A 123 -25.89 11.09 -1.01
N GLY A 124 -26.14 11.77 -2.13
CA GLY A 124 -27.28 12.69 -2.30
C GLY A 124 -27.45 13.65 -1.10
N GLU A 125 -28.65 13.66 -0.51
CA GLU A 125 -28.99 14.47 0.67
C GLU A 125 -28.21 14.09 1.95
N ASN A 126 -27.63 12.89 2.01
CA ASN A 126 -26.84 12.42 3.17
C ASN A 126 -25.37 12.83 3.10
N ARG A 127 -24.95 13.65 2.12
CA ARG A 127 -23.55 14.07 1.94
C ARG A 127 -22.94 14.66 3.21
N TRP A 128 -23.71 15.45 3.96
CA TRP A 128 -23.28 16.06 5.23
C TRP A 128 -22.87 15.02 6.29
N VAL A 129 -23.45 13.82 6.28
CA VAL A 129 -23.10 12.74 7.22
C VAL A 129 -21.71 12.21 6.93
N TYR A 130 -21.38 12.02 5.65
CA TYR A 130 -20.05 11.56 5.22
C TYR A 130 -18.99 12.63 5.48
N GLU A 131 -19.28 13.90 5.19
CA GLU A 131 -18.39 15.02 5.51
C GLU A 131 -18.18 15.19 7.02
N GLY A 132 -19.23 14.99 7.81
CA GLY A 132 -19.15 14.92 9.27
C GLY A 132 -18.28 13.76 9.75
N ALA A 133 -18.40 12.58 9.15
CA ALA A 133 -17.60 11.41 9.49
C ALA A 133 -16.11 11.62 9.19
N GLN A 134 -15.78 12.17 8.01
CA GLN A 134 -14.41 12.57 7.65
C GLN A 134 -13.85 13.56 8.68
N SER A 135 -14.61 14.60 9.02
CA SER A 135 -14.18 15.61 9.99
C SER A 135 -13.95 15.03 11.39
N ALA A 136 -14.80 14.08 11.83
CA ALA A 136 -14.64 13.37 13.10
C ALA A 136 -13.35 12.54 13.13
N VAL A 137 -13.11 11.76 12.07
CA VAL A 137 -11.93 10.89 11.93
C VAL A 137 -10.66 11.71 11.85
N ASN A 138 -10.65 12.79 11.08
CA ASN A 138 -9.60 13.79 11.08
C ASN A 138 -9.23 14.23 12.51
N GLY A 139 -10.22 14.65 13.29
CA GLY A 139 -10.01 15.07 14.69
C GLY A 139 -9.39 13.97 15.56
N MET A 140 -9.87 12.73 15.42
CA MET A 140 -9.34 11.57 16.15
C MET A 140 -7.91 11.23 15.73
N ILE A 141 -7.61 11.20 14.44
CA ILE A 141 -6.26 10.94 13.91
C ILE A 141 -5.27 12.00 14.42
N MET A 142 -5.64 13.28 14.34
CA MET A 142 -4.79 14.37 14.82
C MET A 142 -4.53 14.29 16.33
N SER A 143 -5.56 13.98 17.13
CA SER A 143 -5.42 13.82 18.57
C SER A 143 -4.53 12.65 18.94
N LEU A 144 -4.68 11.51 18.23
CA LEU A 144 -3.83 10.35 18.42
C LEU A 144 -2.37 10.62 18.03
N LEU A 145 -2.15 11.38 16.95
CA LEU A 145 -0.82 11.80 16.52
C LEU A 145 -0.13 12.64 17.60
N ASP A 146 -0.80 13.66 18.12
CA ASP A 146 -0.25 14.50 19.21
C ASP A 146 0.05 13.65 20.45
N TYR A 147 -0.92 12.84 20.90
CA TYR A 147 -0.77 11.96 22.07
C TYR A 147 0.45 11.01 21.95
N ASN A 148 0.57 10.31 20.83
CA ASN A 148 1.61 9.30 20.62
C ASN A 148 2.99 9.93 20.40
N ILE A 149 3.07 11.06 19.69
CA ILE A 149 4.34 11.72 19.39
C ILE A 149 4.92 12.37 20.65
N GLU A 150 4.09 13.01 21.49
CA GLU A 150 4.52 13.56 22.79
C GLU A 150 5.07 12.48 23.73
N ARG A 151 4.52 11.26 23.66
CA ARG A 151 4.95 10.10 24.47
C ARG A 151 6.05 9.28 23.82
N ASN A 152 6.60 9.69 22.68
CA ASN A 152 7.61 8.96 21.91
C ASN A 152 7.17 7.53 21.54
N GLN A 153 5.90 7.35 21.15
CA GLN A 153 5.29 6.09 20.72
C GLN A 153 4.63 6.19 19.32
N PRO A 154 5.29 6.75 18.29
CA PRO A 154 4.70 6.94 16.95
C PRO A 154 4.22 5.63 16.29
N GLN A 155 4.79 4.48 16.67
CA GLN A 155 4.39 3.15 16.20
C GLN A 155 2.96 2.75 16.62
N LYS A 156 2.40 3.40 17.65
CA LYS A 156 1.02 3.20 18.09
C LYS A 156 0.01 4.04 17.32
N THR A 157 0.44 4.85 16.35
CA THR A 157 -0.48 5.60 15.48
C THR A 157 -1.00 4.68 14.38
N THR A 158 -2.13 4.02 14.65
CA THR A 158 -2.75 3.02 13.78
C THR A 158 -4.25 3.29 13.64
N LEU A 159 -4.87 2.88 12.53
CA LEU A 159 -6.32 2.97 12.36
C LEU A 159 -7.08 2.07 13.33
N TYR A 160 -6.46 0.97 13.78
CA TYR A 160 -6.98 0.14 14.86
C TYR A 160 -7.16 0.96 16.15
N ASN A 161 -6.14 1.71 16.58
CA ASN A 161 -6.23 2.52 17.80
C ASN A 161 -7.23 3.68 17.69
N ILE A 162 -7.50 4.17 16.47
CA ILE A 162 -8.57 5.14 16.19
C ILE A 162 -9.96 4.49 16.31
N ALA A 163 -10.12 3.29 15.76
CA ALA A 163 -11.38 2.55 15.88
C ALA A 163 -11.68 2.19 17.33
N ASP A 164 -10.68 1.73 18.08
CA ASP A 164 -10.81 1.45 19.51
C ASP A 164 -11.07 2.73 20.32
N MET A 165 -10.47 3.88 19.97
CA MET A 165 -10.80 5.17 20.60
C MET A 165 -12.30 5.49 20.47
N LEU A 166 -12.88 5.29 19.29
CA LEU A 166 -14.30 5.48 19.06
C LEU A 166 -15.16 4.49 19.88
N ASN A 167 -14.76 3.23 19.95
CA ASN A 167 -15.50 2.19 20.69
C ASN A 167 -15.45 2.39 22.21
N GLU A 168 -14.28 2.74 22.74
CA GLU A 168 -14.05 2.94 24.16
C GLU A 168 -14.73 4.24 24.64
N LEU A 169 -14.41 5.36 23.98
CA LEU A 169 -14.85 6.69 24.42
C LEU A 169 -16.20 7.12 23.83
N GLY A 170 -16.46 6.76 22.58
CA GLY A 170 -17.70 7.16 21.89
C GLY A 170 -18.95 6.48 22.45
N GLN A 171 -18.81 5.32 23.10
CA GLN A 171 -19.91 4.61 23.78
C GLN A 171 -19.98 4.91 25.28
N LEU A 172 -19.02 5.65 25.84
CA LEU A 172 -18.99 5.97 27.27
C LEU A 172 -19.80 7.25 27.53
N ASN A 173 -21.02 7.07 28.05
CA ASN A 173 -21.84 8.15 28.58
C ASN A 173 -21.84 8.10 30.11
N TYR A 174 -21.64 9.25 30.75
CA TYR A 174 -21.63 9.38 32.22
C TYR A 174 -22.32 10.67 32.67
N MET A 175 -22.64 10.74 33.96
CA MET A 175 -23.14 11.94 34.63
C MET A 175 -21.97 12.84 34.97
N ALA A 176 -21.93 14.04 34.40
CA ALA A 176 -20.98 15.07 34.82
C ALA A 176 -21.44 15.73 36.14
N ASP A 177 -20.52 16.43 36.80
CA ASP A 177 -20.81 17.24 38.00
C ASP A 177 -21.94 18.27 37.81
N SER A 178 -22.16 18.72 36.58
CA SER A 178 -23.27 19.63 36.23
C SER A 178 -24.65 18.96 36.30
N GLY A 179 -24.72 17.64 36.43
CA GLY A 179 -25.93 16.83 36.37
C GLY A 179 -26.34 16.41 34.96
N ASP A 180 -25.59 16.82 33.93
CA ASP A 180 -25.88 16.49 32.53
C ASP A 180 -25.28 15.13 32.12
N THR A 181 -25.99 14.40 31.25
CA THR A 181 -25.42 13.21 30.59
C THR A 181 -24.46 13.67 29.50
N VAL A 182 -23.21 13.23 29.58
CA VAL A 182 -22.17 13.65 28.64
C VAL A 182 -21.47 12.43 28.06
N ASN A 183 -20.99 12.58 26.83
CA ASN A 183 -20.19 11.57 26.15
C ASN A 183 -18.70 11.85 26.35
N ALA A 184 -17.91 10.83 26.68
CA ALA A 184 -16.49 11.00 26.99
C ALA A 184 -15.67 11.53 25.81
N LEU A 185 -15.94 11.04 24.60
CA LEU A 185 -15.25 11.51 23.39
C LEU A 185 -15.54 12.99 23.12
N ASP A 186 -16.79 13.42 23.26
CA ASP A 186 -17.13 14.84 23.08
C ASP A 186 -16.46 15.71 24.14
N ARG A 187 -16.47 15.27 25.41
CA ARG A 187 -15.85 16.00 26.51
C ARG A 187 -14.35 16.17 26.32
N PHE A 188 -13.68 15.13 25.80
CA PHE A 188 -12.28 15.23 25.38
C PHE A 188 -12.06 16.34 24.34
N PHE A 189 -12.78 16.31 23.22
CA PHE A 189 -12.60 17.33 22.17
C PHE A 189 -13.01 18.74 22.63
N GLN A 190 -13.99 18.85 23.54
CA GLN A 190 -14.38 20.14 24.13
C GLN A 190 -13.31 20.70 25.06
N SER A 191 -12.54 19.86 25.76
CA SER A 191 -11.46 20.32 26.66
C SER A 191 -10.21 20.79 25.92
N LEU A 192 -10.01 20.38 24.66
CA LEU A 192 -8.87 20.81 23.86
C LEU A 192 -8.82 22.35 23.70
N PRO A 193 -7.61 22.93 23.56
CA PRO A 193 -7.43 24.36 23.33
C PRO A 193 -8.24 24.88 22.13
N PRO A 194 -8.81 26.12 22.17
CA PRO A 194 -9.62 26.66 21.08
C PRO A 194 -8.92 26.75 19.72
N ASP A 195 -7.60 26.87 19.73
CA ASP A 195 -6.74 26.93 18.54
C ASP A 195 -6.42 25.54 17.96
N SER A 196 -6.62 24.46 18.71
CA SER A 196 -6.39 23.07 18.29
C SER A 196 -7.10 22.73 16.98
N LEU A 197 -6.34 22.19 16.03
CA LEU A 197 -6.89 21.74 14.75
C LEU A 197 -7.82 20.53 14.93
N ALA A 198 -7.47 19.61 15.84
CA ALA A 198 -8.27 18.43 16.13
C ALA A 198 -9.66 18.80 16.66
N LYS A 199 -9.75 19.80 17.56
CA LYS A 199 -11.02 20.34 18.07
C LYS A 199 -11.87 20.95 16.97
N LYS A 200 -11.26 21.75 16.08
CA LYS A 200 -11.96 22.39 14.96
C LYS A 200 -12.55 21.36 13.99
N GLN A 201 -11.79 20.30 13.70
CA GLN A 201 -12.26 19.21 12.82
C GLN A 201 -13.39 18.41 13.47
N TYR A 202 -13.24 17.99 14.73
CA TYR A 202 -14.29 17.24 15.42
C TYR A 202 -15.55 18.06 15.72
N GLY A 203 -15.42 19.39 15.85
CA GLY A 203 -16.51 20.29 16.24
C GLY A 203 -17.78 20.19 15.38
N SER A 204 -17.68 19.81 14.09
CA SER A 204 -18.83 19.57 13.20
C SER A 204 -19.79 18.49 13.74
N THR A 205 -19.27 17.50 14.48
CA THR A 205 -20.08 16.49 15.15
C THR A 205 -20.78 17.03 16.40
N SER A 206 -20.12 17.93 17.14
CA SER A 206 -20.61 18.47 18.42
C SER A 206 -21.72 19.51 18.24
N PHE A 207 -21.80 20.19 17.08
CA PHE A 207 -22.89 21.11 16.75
C PHE A 207 -24.15 20.41 16.19
N SER A 208 -24.08 19.11 15.95
CA SER A 208 -25.19 18.31 15.42
C SER A 208 -26.09 17.80 16.56
N GLY A 209 -27.41 17.81 16.38
CA GLY A 209 -28.33 17.21 17.36
C GLY A 209 -28.07 15.70 17.53
N GLU A 210 -28.51 15.09 18.64
CA GLU A 210 -28.19 13.70 19.01
C GLU A 210 -28.41 12.68 17.89
N LYS A 211 -29.53 12.78 17.16
CA LYS A 211 -29.83 11.89 16.02
C LYS A 211 -28.81 12.04 14.89
N ALA A 212 -28.42 13.27 14.58
CA ALA A 212 -27.45 13.56 13.52
C ALA A 212 -26.04 13.08 13.92
N LYS A 213 -25.66 13.27 15.19
CA LYS A 213 -24.42 12.74 15.75
C LYS A 213 -24.36 11.21 15.67
N GLY A 214 -25.44 10.52 16.05
CA GLY A 214 -25.55 9.07 15.94
C GLY A 214 -25.30 8.56 14.51
N SER A 215 -25.88 9.23 13.51
CA SER A 215 -25.63 8.91 12.10
C SER A 215 -24.18 9.12 11.70
N ILE A 216 -23.55 10.22 12.12
CA ILE A 216 -22.14 10.50 11.81
C ILE A 216 -21.23 9.42 12.40
N LEU A 217 -21.33 9.14 13.71
CA LEU A 217 -20.46 8.17 14.37
C LEU A 217 -20.69 6.74 13.86
N SER A 218 -21.92 6.40 13.47
CA SER A 218 -22.21 5.13 12.80
C SER A 218 -21.49 5.03 11.45
N THR A 219 -21.48 6.09 10.66
CA THR A 219 -20.73 6.15 9.39
C THR A 219 -19.22 6.04 9.63
N VAL A 220 -18.68 6.69 10.67
CA VAL A 220 -17.27 6.52 11.05
C VAL A 220 -16.96 5.07 11.37
N ASN A 221 -17.77 4.42 12.20
CA ASN A 221 -17.55 3.03 12.56
C ASN A 221 -17.59 2.11 11.33
N GLN A 222 -18.48 2.37 10.37
CA GLN A 222 -18.54 1.64 9.11
C GLN A 222 -17.23 1.75 8.30
N GLY A 223 -16.66 2.95 8.19
CA GLY A 223 -15.39 3.14 7.47
C GLY A 223 -14.17 2.54 8.17
N LEU A 224 -14.20 2.46 9.51
CA LEU A 224 -13.10 1.91 10.30
C LEU A 224 -13.22 0.40 10.55
N GLN A 225 -14.37 -0.22 10.27
CA GLN A 225 -14.66 -1.62 10.59
C GLN A 225 -13.64 -2.60 10.03
N MET A 226 -13.13 -2.38 8.81
CA MET A 226 -12.11 -3.26 8.22
C MET A 226 -10.81 -3.30 9.03
N PHE A 227 -10.50 -2.25 9.79
CA PHE A 227 -9.29 -2.15 10.61
C PHE A 227 -9.46 -2.72 12.02
N THR A 228 -10.67 -3.12 12.42
CA THR A 228 -10.91 -3.81 13.70
C THR A 228 -10.79 -5.33 13.59
N LEU A 229 -10.88 -5.87 12.36
CA LEU A 229 -10.64 -7.28 12.08
C LEU A 229 -9.19 -7.65 12.44
N THR A 230 -9.00 -8.63 13.33
CA THR A 230 -7.69 -8.95 13.94
C THR A 230 -6.54 -9.04 12.93
N LYS A 231 -6.72 -9.76 11.81
CA LYS A 231 -5.67 -9.91 10.78
C LYS A 231 -5.33 -8.57 10.11
N ASN A 232 -6.35 -7.81 9.68
CA ASN A 232 -6.18 -6.49 9.08
C ASN A 232 -5.57 -5.48 10.05
N ALA A 233 -6.03 -5.47 11.30
CA ALA A 233 -5.52 -4.62 12.37
C ALA A 233 -4.01 -4.84 12.56
N LYS A 234 -3.56 -6.10 12.59
CA LYS A 234 -2.15 -6.44 12.69
C LYS A 234 -1.37 -5.97 11.46
N MET A 235 -1.81 -6.33 10.26
CA MET A 235 -1.18 -5.96 8.99
C MET A 235 -1.03 -4.44 8.85
N THR A 236 -2.03 -3.69 9.30
CA THR A 236 -2.06 -2.22 9.22
C THR A 236 -1.45 -1.49 10.41
N SER A 237 -0.79 -2.21 11.32
CA SER A 237 -0.09 -1.63 12.48
C SER A 237 1.42 -1.47 12.28
N LYS A 238 2.00 -2.05 11.24
CA LYS A 238 3.44 -1.99 10.93
C LYS A 238 3.67 -1.60 9.46
N ASN A 239 4.93 -1.40 9.08
CA ASN A 239 5.33 -1.28 7.67
C ASN A 239 6.54 -2.14 7.38
N SER A 240 6.45 -2.98 6.35
CA SER A 240 7.58 -3.79 5.86
C SER A 240 8.36 -3.10 4.74
N LEU A 241 7.80 -2.04 4.16
CA LEU A 241 8.34 -1.36 2.98
C LEU A 241 8.26 0.16 3.12
N GLU A 242 9.39 0.83 2.87
CA GLU A 242 9.45 2.26 2.67
C GLU A 242 8.89 2.61 1.27
N LEU A 243 7.70 3.21 1.17
CA LEU A 243 7.00 3.42 -0.11
C LEU A 243 7.84 4.16 -1.16
N LYS A 244 8.56 5.22 -0.76
CA LYS A 244 9.44 5.95 -1.70
C LYS A 244 10.55 5.09 -2.29
N SER A 245 10.96 4.01 -1.62
CA SER A 245 12.12 3.20 -2.02
C SER A 245 11.93 2.48 -3.36
N LEU A 246 10.68 2.31 -3.82
CA LEU A 246 10.40 1.78 -5.17
C LEU A 246 11.06 2.61 -6.28
N GLY A 247 11.02 3.94 -6.15
CA GLY A 247 11.61 4.88 -7.11
C GLY A 247 12.90 5.53 -6.63
N PHE A 248 13.02 5.73 -5.31
CA PHE A 248 14.09 6.44 -4.62
C PHE A 248 14.77 5.53 -3.59
N PRO A 249 15.52 4.50 -4.03
CA PRO A 249 16.09 3.51 -3.12
C PRO A 249 17.30 4.02 -2.31
N LYS A 250 17.68 5.30 -2.50
CA LYS A 250 18.87 5.91 -1.90
C LYS A 250 18.51 7.30 -1.42
N SER A 251 18.44 7.46 -0.10
CA SER A 251 18.02 8.70 0.52
C SER A 251 18.75 8.96 1.83
N LEU A 252 18.94 10.24 2.12
CA LEU A 252 19.52 10.73 3.35
C LEU A 252 18.50 11.63 4.04
N THR A 253 18.27 11.39 5.32
CA THR A 253 17.38 12.18 6.16
C THR A 253 18.19 12.72 7.33
N MET A 254 18.01 14.00 7.66
CA MET A 254 18.75 14.63 8.74
C MET A 254 17.94 15.71 9.43
N ARG A 255 18.26 15.94 10.71
CA ARG A 255 17.72 17.02 11.53
C ARG A 255 18.84 17.97 11.93
N LEU A 256 18.73 19.21 11.50
CA LEU A 256 19.67 20.29 11.80
C LEU A 256 19.03 21.29 12.78
N PRO A 257 19.82 22.20 13.39
CA PRO A 257 19.27 23.28 14.19
C PRO A 257 18.29 24.13 13.37
N ALA A 258 17.12 24.44 13.95
CA ALA A 258 16.05 25.19 13.27
C ALA A 258 16.51 26.57 12.75
N ALA A 259 17.55 27.16 13.37
CA ALA A 259 18.15 28.41 12.92
C ALA A 259 18.76 28.35 11.52
N LEU A 260 19.05 27.15 10.99
CA LEU A 260 19.54 26.93 9.63
C LEU A 260 18.42 26.83 8.59
N PHE A 261 17.17 27.12 8.95
CA PHE A 261 16.04 27.12 8.01
C PHE A 261 16.37 27.90 6.72
N ASN A 262 15.97 27.35 5.57
CA ASN A 262 16.23 27.88 4.23
C ASN A 262 17.71 27.90 3.77
N GLU A 263 18.68 27.55 4.61
CA GLU A 263 20.07 27.43 4.18
C GLU A 263 20.23 26.27 3.18
N ARG A 264 21.30 26.37 2.37
CA ARG A 264 21.64 25.37 1.36
C ARG A 264 22.80 24.53 1.84
N LEU A 265 22.63 23.22 1.84
CA LEU A 265 23.65 22.24 2.14
C LEU A 265 24.30 21.74 0.85
N VAL A 266 25.61 21.55 0.89
CA VAL A 266 26.38 20.85 -0.13
C VAL A 266 26.79 19.51 0.46
N LEU A 267 26.33 18.44 -0.16
CA LEU A 267 26.63 17.06 0.22
C LEU A 267 27.68 16.53 -0.74
N GLU A 268 28.83 16.14 -0.22
CA GLU A 268 29.97 15.63 -0.98
C GLU A 268 30.31 14.22 -0.51
N PHE A 269 30.29 13.27 -1.43
CA PHE A 269 30.65 11.88 -1.18
C PHE A 269 32.07 11.63 -1.70
N TYR A 270 32.94 11.10 -0.85
CA TYR A 270 34.33 10.81 -1.17
C TYR A 270 34.65 9.32 -1.04
N ARG A 271 35.47 8.80 -1.95
CA ARG A 271 36.10 7.47 -1.86
C ARG A 271 37.60 7.64 -2.01
N ASN A 272 38.37 7.13 -1.05
CA ASN A 272 39.83 7.26 -1.07
C ASN A 272 40.29 8.71 -1.34
N ASN A 273 39.64 9.68 -0.68
CA ASN A 273 39.82 11.13 -0.85
C ASN A 273 39.49 11.71 -2.24
N GLN A 274 38.95 10.93 -3.17
CA GLN A 274 38.43 11.44 -4.44
C GLN A 274 36.94 11.73 -4.32
N LEU A 275 36.52 12.91 -4.79
CA LEU A 275 35.11 13.29 -4.84
C LEU A 275 34.39 12.44 -5.88
N ILE A 276 33.39 11.66 -5.44
CA ILE A 276 32.57 10.79 -6.29
C ILE A 276 31.35 11.55 -6.81
N LYS A 277 30.72 12.31 -5.90
CA LYS A 277 29.45 12.99 -6.19
C LYS A 277 29.26 14.19 -5.28
N THR A 278 28.67 15.24 -5.85
CA THR A 278 28.16 16.39 -5.11
C THR A 278 26.66 16.48 -5.31
N SER A 279 25.95 16.90 -4.28
CA SER A 279 24.50 17.18 -4.34
C SER A 279 24.16 18.40 -3.49
N LEU A 280 23.05 19.03 -3.81
CA LEU A 280 22.53 20.17 -3.07
C LEU A 280 21.24 19.75 -2.37
N ALA A 281 21.14 20.09 -1.09
CA ALA A 281 19.90 19.97 -0.34
C ALA A 281 19.56 21.32 0.31
N LYS A 282 18.30 21.47 0.70
CA LYS A 282 17.81 22.67 1.38
C LYS A 282 17.33 22.29 2.77
N VAL A 283 17.61 23.15 3.75
CA VAL A 283 17.07 23.00 5.09
C VAL A 283 15.59 23.39 5.10
N GLY A 284 14.74 22.41 5.37
CA GLY A 284 13.29 22.58 5.49
C GLY A 284 12.88 23.10 6.85
N ALA A 285 11.56 23.23 7.06
CA ALA A 285 10.98 23.68 8.31
C ALA A 285 11.46 22.81 9.49
N SER A 286 11.57 23.41 10.67
CA SER A 286 12.05 22.73 11.89
C SER A 286 13.45 22.10 11.76
N GLY A 287 14.24 22.52 10.76
CA GLY A 287 15.58 21.99 10.52
C GLY A 287 15.62 20.62 9.83
N PHE A 288 14.48 20.08 9.39
CA PHE A 288 14.42 18.79 8.71
C PHE A 288 14.91 18.89 7.25
N THR A 289 15.77 17.97 6.84
CA THR A 289 16.20 17.84 5.44
C THR A 289 16.12 16.39 5.00
N GLU A 290 15.57 16.20 3.81
CA GLU A 290 15.56 14.93 3.10
C GLU A 290 16.20 15.13 1.73
N HIS A 291 17.06 14.20 1.33
CA HIS A 291 17.82 14.28 0.09
C HIS A 291 17.90 12.92 -0.59
N ASN A 292 17.34 12.81 -1.78
CA ASN A 292 17.47 11.62 -2.63
C ASN A 292 18.70 11.74 -3.52
N PHE A 293 19.43 10.64 -3.69
CA PHE A 293 20.63 10.64 -4.52
C PHE A 293 20.76 9.40 -5.39
N GLU A 294 21.72 9.47 -6.31
CA GLU A 294 22.08 8.38 -7.23
C GLU A 294 23.57 8.10 -7.09
N GLY A 295 24.03 6.94 -7.53
CA GLY A 295 25.44 6.54 -7.46
C GLY A 295 25.69 5.44 -6.44
N GLN A 296 26.86 4.81 -6.54
CA GLN A 296 27.23 3.66 -5.71
C GLN A 296 28.11 4.09 -4.54
N LEU A 297 27.68 3.74 -3.34
CA LEU A 297 28.43 3.95 -2.10
C LEU A 297 28.92 2.62 -1.55
N ARG A 298 29.95 2.67 -0.72
CA ARG A 298 30.60 1.50 -0.10
C ARG A 298 31.02 1.84 1.33
N THR A 299 31.27 0.82 2.13
CA THR A 299 31.88 0.99 3.45
C THR A 299 33.19 1.77 3.35
N ASN A 300 33.42 2.67 4.30
CA ASN A 300 34.51 3.65 4.37
C ASN A 300 34.44 4.84 3.41
N ASP A 301 33.43 4.93 2.54
CA ASP A 301 33.15 6.19 1.85
C ASP A 301 32.82 7.28 2.89
N ILE A 302 33.19 8.53 2.58
CA ILE A 302 33.01 9.68 3.49
C ILE A 302 31.91 10.59 2.94
N LEU A 303 30.91 10.86 3.77
CA LEU A 303 29.91 11.90 3.54
C LEU A 303 30.36 13.18 4.24
N LYS A 304 30.59 14.24 3.46
CA LYS A 304 30.83 15.59 3.97
C LYS A 304 29.62 16.46 3.67
N ILE A 305 29.03 17.05 4.69
CA ILE A 305 27.91 17.99 4.60
C ILE A 305 28.44 19.36 5.01
N LYS A 306 28.24 20.39 4.21
CA LYS A 306 28.67 21.76 4.54
C LYS A 306 27.62 22.79 4.15
N LEU A 307 27.58 23.91 4.85
CA LEU A 307 26.78 25.05 4.42
C LEU A 307 27.38 25.66 3.15
N LYS A 308 26.54 26.00 2.18
CA LYS A 308 26.97 26.68 0.95
C LYS A 308 27.50 28.08 1.24
N THR A 309 26.92 28.76 2.22
CA THR A 309 27.25 30.13 2.65
C THR A 309 28.47 30.18 3.57
N LYS A 310 28.65 29.13 4.39
CA LYS A 310 29.72 29.00 5.40
C LYS A 310 30.41 27.62 5.30
N PRO A 311 31.27 27.39 4.29
CA PRO A 311 31.87 26.08 4.03
C PRO A 311 32.72 25.51 5.17
N GLU A 312 33.18 26.37 6.09
CA GLU A 312 33.90 26.03 7.31
C GLU A 312 33.03 25.30 8.34
N GLN A 313 31.71 25.54 8.32
CA GLN A 313 30.76 24.76 9.09
C GLN A 313 30.41 23.49 8.30
N ALA A 314 30.92 22.36 8.79
CA ALA A 314 30.79 21.08 8.11
C ALA A 314 30.67 19.92 9.10
N ALA A 315 29.93 18.92 8.67
CA ALA A 315 29.89 17.61 9.30
C ALA A 315 30.50 16.57 8.36
N ARG A 316 31.19 15.58 8.92
CA ARG A 316 31.82 14.48 8.22
C ARG A 316 31.45 13.18 8.89
N TYR A 317 30.98 12.23 8.08
CA TYR A 317 30.58 10.90 8.51
C TYR A 317 31.27 9.85 7.67
N ARG A 318 31.68 8.76 8.33
CA ARG A 318 32.12 7.54 7.64
C ARG A 318 30.91 6.62 7.47
N LEU A 319 30.72 6.11 6.26
CA LEU A 319 29.64 5.19 5.96
C LEU A 319 30.07 3.76 6.28
N VAL A 320 29.21 3.05 7.02
CA VAL A 320 29.41 1.64 7.36
C VAL A 320 28.18 0.85 6.96
N PHE A 321 28.36 -0.05 6.01
CA PHE A 321 27.35 -1.00 5.58
C PHE A 321 27.50 -2.26 6.42
N HIS A 322 26.41 -2.67 7.06
CA HIS A 322 26.36 -3.88 7.89
C HIS A 322 25.73 -5.03 7.12
N ASP A 323 26.06 -6.25 7.50
CA ASP A 323 25.34 -7.42 7.03
C ASP A 323 23.93 -7.42 7.63
N PHE A 324 22.94 -7.69 6.79
CA PHE A 324 21.56 -7.85 7.21
C PHE A 324 21.41 -9.11 8.05
N ARG A 325 20.73 -8.97 9.19
CA ARG A 325 20.44 -10.06 10.12
C ARG A 325 18.94 -10.24 10.25
N ASP A 326 18.50 -11.50 10.36
CA ASP A 326 17.10 -11.82 10.61
C ASP A 326 16.70 -11.59 12.08
N ASP A 327 15.45 -11.90 12.41
CA ASP A 327 14.89 -11.71 13.75
C ASP A 327 15.56 -12.61 14.81
N GLN A 328 16.28 -13.65 14.38
CA GLN A 328 17.07 -14.54 15.24
C GLN A 328 18.52 -14.05 15.39
N GLY A 329 18.91 -12.99 14.68
CA GLY A 329 20.24 -12.40 14.69
C GLY A 329 21.22 -13.06 13.72
N GLU A 330 20.75 -14.00 12.89
CA GLU A 330 21.58 -14.72 11.93
C GLU A 330 21.79 -13.92 10.65
N VAL A 331 22.97 -14.02 10.07
CA VAL A 331 23.32 -13.27 8.86
C VAL A 331 22.63 -13.89 7.65
N VAL A 332 21.82 -13.08 6.98
CA VAL A 332 21.06 -13.52 5.80
C VAL A 332 21.97 -13.52 4.58
N LYS A 333 21.94 -14.61 3.81
CA LYS A 333 22.63 -14.71 2.52
C LYS A 333 21.77 -14.17 1.38
N LYS A 334 22.41 -13.63 0.35
CA LYS A 334 21.68 -13.19 -0.84
C LYS A 334 21.02 -14.39 -1.52
N LYS A 335 19.78 -14.21 -1.95
CA LYS A 335 19.06 -15.19 -2.79
C LYS A 335 19.32 -15.01 -4.30
N GLU A 336 20.16 -14.05 -4.69
CA GLU A 336 20.50 -13.77 -6.10
C GLU A 336 21.45 -14.85 -6.63
N ALA A 337 21.13 -15.37 -7.82
CA ALA A 337 21.88 -16.45 -8.45
C ALA A 337 23.33 -16.04 -8.72
N GLY A 338 24.28 -16.88 -8.30
CA GLY A 338 25.72 -16.61 -8.37
C GLY A 338 26.28 -15.74 -7.24
N HIS A 339 25.42 -15.26 -6.32
CA HIS A 339 25.80 -14.46 -5.16
C HIS A 339 25.37 -15.09 -3.83
N GLU A 340 24.99 -16.38 -3.83
CA GLU A 340 24.41 -17.09 -2.68
C GLU A 340 25.38 -17.22 -1.49
N GLN A 341 26.68 -17.10 -1.75
CA GLN A 341 27.70 -17.11 -0.70
C GLN A 341 27.90 -15.73 -0.05
N GLU A 342 27.44 -14.66 -0.70
CA GLU A 342 27.55 -13.28 -0.20
C GLU A 342 26.46 -12.95 0.82
N ASN A 343 26.80 -12.11 1.79
CA ASN A 343 25.86 -11.63 2.79
C ASN A 343 24.93 -10.57 2.17
N GLU A 344 23.66 -10.60 2.54
CA GLU A 344 22.75 -9.50 2.28
C GLU A 344 23.18 -8.30 3.13
N VAL A 345 23.03 -7.10 2.57
CA VAL A 345 23.48 -5.85 3.22
C VAL A 345 22.25 -5.14 3.78
N ASP A 346 22.37 -4.65 5.01
CA ASP A 346 21.32 -3.86 5.64
C ASP A 346 21.05 -2.59 4.80
N LYS A 347 19.76 -2.26 4.67
CA LYS A 347 19.31 -1.06 3.95
C LYS A 347 19.59 0.20 4.75
N HIS A 348 19.73 0.11 6.06
CA HIS A 348 20.11 1.22 6.92
C HIS A 348 21.64 1.28 7.06
N VAL A 349 22.22 2.39 6.60
CA VAL A 349 23.66 2.60 6.62
C VAL A 349 24.03 3.40 7.86
N THR A 350 24.94 2.86 8.67
CA THR A 350 25.48 3.57 9.83
C THR A 350 26.38 4.71 9.34
N CYS A 351 26.09 5.92 9.83
CA CYS A 351 26.89 7.11 9.56
C CYS A 351 27.71 7.44 10.81
N GLU A 352 28.93 6.90 10.92
CA GLU A 352 29.82 7.15 12.06
C GLU A 352 30.33 8.59 12.01
N GLU A 353 30.05 9.38 13.05
CA GLU A 353 30.49 10.77 13.13
C GLU A 353 32.02 10.87 13.26
N ILE A 354 32.64 11.65 12.37
CA ILE A 354 34.05 12.03 12.46
C ILE A 354 34.19 13.44 13.05
N SER A 355 33.30 14.33 12.63
CA SER A 355 33.23 15.73 13.10
C SER A 355 31.86 16.30 12.75
N ASN A 356 31.25 17.09 13.63
CA ASN A 356 29.95 17.70 13.36
C ASN A 356 29.89 19.12 13.92
N THR A 357 30.38 20.10 13.14
CA THR A 357 30.28 21.52 13.52
C THR A 357 28.97 22.17 13.08
N LEU A 358 28.11 21.42 12.36
CA LEU A 358 26.78 21.87 11.93
C LEU A 358 25.69 21.63 12.99
N GLY A 359 25.97 20.82 14.01
CA GLY A 359 25.00 20.46 15.04
C GLY A 359 23.89 19.55 14.51
N ILE A 360 24.20 18.64 13.58
CA ILE A 360 23.24 17.64 13.10
C ILE A 360 22.87 16.73 14.27
N GLU A 361 21.59 16.69 14.64
CA GLU A 361 21.06 15.95 15.79
C GLU A 361 20.84 14.48 15.46
N ASN A 362 20.32 14.19 14.26
CA ASN A 362 20.08 12.85 13.76
C ASN A 362 20.40 12.80 12.25
N LEU A 363 21.04 11.73 11.80
CA LEU A 363 21.39 11.45 10.41
C LEU A 363 21.08 9.99 10.10
N GLU A 364 20.12 9.77 9.21
CA GLU A 364 19.68 8.45 8.77
C GLU A 364 19.91 8.30 7.27
N MET A 365 20.57 7.22 6.87
CA MET A 365 20.79 6.88 5.48
C MET A 365 20.09 5.57 5.14
N TYR A 366 19.21 5.61 4.14
CA TYR A 366 18.63 4.44 3.51
C TYR A 366 19.31 4.20 2.16
N TYR A 367 19.78 2.98 1.91
CA TYR A 367 20.50 2.61 0.71
C TYR A 367 20.14 1.20 0.26
N SER A 368 19.67 1.08 -0.99
CA SER A 368 19.49 -0.21 -1.65
C SER A 368 19.86 -0.12 -3.14
N ASP A 369 20.55 -1.14 -3.65
CA ASP A 369 20.77 -1.34 -5.07
C ASP A 369 19.77 -2.33 -5.70
N LYS A 370 19.04 -3.09 -4.87
CA LYS A 370 18.07 -4.10 -5.33
C LYS A 370 16.78 -3.42 -5.82
N PRO A 371 16.25 -3.80 -7.00
CA PRO A 371 14.91 -3.41 -7.42
C PRO A 371 13.85 -4.09 -6.54
N ILE A 372 12.63 -3.56 -6.57
CA ILE A 372 11.51 -4.06 -5.77
C ILE A 372 10.43 -4.58 -6.72
N ALA A 373 9.92 -5.79 -6.46
CA ALA A 373 8.73 -6.32 -7.08
C ALA A 373 7.66 -6.45 -5.99
N LEU A 374 6.58 -5.71 -6.11
CA LEU A 374 5.48 -5.70 -5.17
C LEU A 374 4.23 -6.27 -5.85
N PHE A 375 3.66 -7.32 -5.28
CA PHE A 375 2.43 -7.94 -5.75
C PHE A 375 1.27 -7.54 -4.84
N LEU A 376 0.15 -7.16 -5.42
CA LEU A 376 -1.11 -6.88 -4.74
C LEU A 376 -2.00 -8.09 -4.94
N LEU A 377 -2.16 -8.91 -3.89
CA LEU A 377 -3.04 -10.07 -3.93
C LEU A 377 -4.39 -9.64 -3.38
N ILE A 378 -5.35 -9.42 -4.29
CA ILE A 378 -6.65 -8.83 -3.98
C ILE A 378 -7.72 -9.91 -4.20
N PRO A 379 -8.53 -10.26 -3.19
CA PRO A 379 -9.50 -11.35 -3.31
C PRO A 379 -10.58 -11.04 -4.35
N ASP A 380 -10.82 -11.92 -5.32
CA ASP A 380 -11.85 -11.69 -6.36
C ASP A 380 -13.29 -11.65 -5.81
N ALA A 381 -13.55 -12.35 -4.71
CA ALA A 381 -14.90 -12.56 -4.19
C ALA A 381 -15.33 -11.58 -3.08
N ASP A 382 -14.37 -11.05 -2.31
CA ASP A 382 -14.66 -10.19 -1.15
C ASP A 382 -14.13 -8.78 -1.36
N THR A 383 -15.05 -7.83 -1.58
CA THR A 383 -14.73 -6.42 -1.77
C THR A 383 -14.38 -5.69 -0.47
N SER A 384 -14.55 -6.33 0.70
CA SER A 384 -14.38 -5.69 2.02
C SER A 384 -12.97 -5.14 2.24
N ASN A 385 -11.94 -5.78 1.69
CA ASN A 385 -10.55 -5.36 1.83
C ASN A 385 -10.01 -4.53 0.65
N HIS A 386 -10.74 -4.47 -0.47
CA HIS A 386 -10.25 -3.84 -1.70
C HIS A 386 -9.97 -2.34 -1.54
N GLY A 387 -10.68 -1.65 -0.64
CA GLY A 387 -10.43 -0.24 -0.33
C GLY A 387 -8.98 0.01 0.12
N LEU A 388 -8.35 -0.96 0.81
CA LEU A 388 -6.96 -0.85 1.23
C LEU A 388 -5.98 -0.81 0.06
N ALA A 389 -6.23 -1.59 -1.00
CA ALA A 389 -5.40 -1.59 -2.20
C ALA A 389 -5.45 -0.22 -2.91
N SER A 390 -6.64 0.38 -3.03
CA SER A 390 -6.79 1.73 -3.61
C SER A 390 -6.08 2.79 -2.77
N ILE A 391 -6.19 2.74 -1.43
CA ILE A 391 -5.45 3.62 -0.53
C ILE A 391 -3.94 3.44 -0.74
N PHE A 392 -3.47 2.19 -0.78
CA PHE A 392 -2.06 1.85 -0.97
C PHE A 392 -1.51 2.43 -2.27
N ILE A 393 -2.14 2.15 -3.43
CA ILE A 393 -1.67 2.64 -4.73
C ILE A 393 -1.66 4.17 -4.75
N ARG A 394 -2.70 4.81 -4.21
CA ARG A 394 -2.81 6.28 -4.15
C ARG A 394 -1.72 6.90 -3.29
N GLN A 395 -1.44 6.34 -2.11
CA GLN A 395 -0.37 6.81 -1.24
C GLN A 395 1.00 6.59 -1.87
N LEU A 396 1.22 5.43 -2.47
CA LEU A 396 2.46 5.10 -3.17
C LEU A 396 2.73 6.11 -4.31
N TYR A 397 1.74 6.34 -5.18
CA TYR A 397 1.84 7.33 -6.26
C TYR A 397 2.15 8.73 -5.71
N THR A 398 1.38 9.18 -4.73
CA THR A 398 1.52 10.53 -4.15
C THR A 398 2.90 10.75 -3.55
N GLU A 399 3.39 9.77 -2.78
CA GLU A 399 4.72 9.81 -2.19
C GLU A 399 5.80 9.88 -3.27
N LEU A 400 5.74 9.02 -4.29
CA LEU A 400 6.74 9.01 -5.36
C LEU A 400 6.76 10.31 -6.17
N VAL A 401 5.59 10.91 -6.48
CA VAL A 401 5.52 12.21 -7.18
C VAL A 401 6.04 13.33 -6.31
N LYS A 402 5.73 13.34 -5.00
CA LYS A 402 6.30 14.30 -4.05
C LYS A 402 7.83 14.21 -4.04
N GLN A 403 8.39 13.00 -3.99
CA GLN A 403 9.84 12.79 -4.01
C GLN A 403 10.51 13.23 -5.33
N CYS A 404 9.79 13.17 -6.46
CA CYS A 404 10.26 13.72 -7.73
C CYS A 404 10.44 15.26 -7.67
N ALA A 405 9.76 15.98 -6.78
CA ALA A 405 9.97 17.42 -6.63
C ALA A 405 11.32 17.75 -5.98
N TYR A 406 11.91 16.81 -5.22
CA TYR A 406 13.15 17.02 -4.46
C TYR A 406 14.43 16.59 -5.19
N ILE A 407 14.32 16.09 -6.43
CA ILE A 407 15.48 15.69 -7.24
C ILE A 407 15.57 16.53 -8.52
N ALA A 408 16.80 16.83 -8.95
CA ALA A 408 17.06 17.67 -10.12
C ALA A 408 16.50 17.10 -11.44
N SER A 409 16.45 15.77 -11.57
CA SER A 409 15.89 15.11 -12.76
C SER A 409 14.37 15.23 -12.85
N HIS A 410 13.70 15.59 -11.75
CA HIS A 410 12.26 15.56 -11.59
C HIS A 410 11.60 14.20 -11.88
N LYS A 411 12.38 13.11 -11.83
CA LYS A 411 12.00 11.74 -12.20
C LYS A 411 12.49 10.76 -11.15
N CYS A 412 11.81 9.62 -11.01
CA CYS A 412 12.32 8.51 -10.23
C CYS A 412 13.65 8.00 -10.84
N PRO A 413 14.76 7.97 -10.07
CA PRO A 413 16.02 7.39 -10.52
C PRO A 413 15.89 5.94 -11.00
N ARG A 414 15.10 5.15 -10.26
CA ARG A 414 14.67 3.82 -10.67
C ARG A 414 13.31 3.92 -11.33
N ARG A 415 13.21 3.38 -12.55
CA ARG A 415 11.95 3.29 -13.29
C ARG A 415 11.01 2.35 -12.55
N ILE A 416 9.72 2.69 -12.53
CA ILE A 416 8.67 1.87 -11.93
C ILE A 416 7.68 1.48 -13.02
N HIS A 417 7.33 0.21 -13.10
CA HIS A 417 6.23 -0.30 -13.91
C HIS A 417 5.07 -0.73 -13.02
N PHE A 418 3.90 -0.15 -13.25
CA PHE A 418 2.64 -0.60 -12.68
C PHE A 418 1.99 -1.55 -13.68
N VAL A 419 2.12 -2.86 -13.44
CA VAL A 419 1.54 -3.91 -14.28
C VAL A 419 0.22 -4.32 -13.65
N LEU A 420 -0.87 -3.71 -14.10
CA LEU A 420 -2.18 -3.92 -13.49
C LEU A 420 -2.96 -4.95 -14.30
N ASP A 421 -2.72 -6.24 -14.00
CA ASP A 421 -3.56 -7.29 -14.57
C ASP A 421 -4.99 -7.15 -14.06
N GLU A 422 -5.96 -7.47 -14.92
CA GLU A 422 -7.39 -7.29 -14.63
C GLU A 422 -7.78 -5.90 -14.08
N PHE A 423 -7.16 -4.83 -14.59
CA PHE A 423 -7.39 -3.45 -14.16
C PHE A 423 -8.88 -3.06 -14.13
N GLY A 424 -9.67 -3.56 -15.08
CA GLY A 424 -11.12 -3.31 -15.15
C GLY A 424 -11.94 -3.89 -14.00
N ASN A 425 -11.38 -4.83 -13.24
CA ASN A 425 -12.01 -5.46 -12.06
C ASN A 425 -11.51 -4.87 -10.74
N MET A 426 -10.49 -4.00 -10.77
CA MET A 426 -9.99 -3.34 -9.57
C MET A 426 -11.01 -2.32 -9.04
N ILE A 427 -10.96 -2.02 -7.74
CA ILE A 427 -11.63 -0.83 -7.23
C ILE A 427 -11.06 0.43 -7.89
N LYS A 428 -11.98 1.32 -8.27
CA LYS A 428 -11.70 2.63 -8.84
C LYS A 428 -10.60 3.35 -8.06
N ILE A 429 -9.43 3.48 -8.68
CA ILE A 429 -8.35 4.33 -8.18
C ILE A 429 -8.74 5.80 -8.40
N PRO A 430 -8.87 6.63 -7.35
CA PRO A 430 -9.23 8.03 -7.52
C PRO A 430 -8.27 8.79 -8.45
N ASP A 431 -8.81 9.70 -9.27
CA ASP A 431 -8.13 10.56 -10.26
C ASP A 431 -7.17 9.83 -11.21
N MET A 432 -7.44 8.58 -11.55
CA MET A 432 -6.56 7.77 -12.42
C MET A 432 -6.21 8.45 -13.75
N ALA A 433 -7.16 9.16 -14.37
CA ALA A 433 -6.94 9.94 -15.58
C ALA A 433 -5.83 11.00 -15.43
N GLN A 434 -5.81 11.70 -14.29
CA GLN A 434 -4.78 12.69 -13.97
C GLN A 434 -3.43 12.01 -13.65
N ILE A 435 -3.46 10.89 -12.93
CA ILE A 435 -2.27 10.10 -12.59
C ILE A 435 -1.51 9.70 -13.87
N LEU A 436 -2.20 9.14 -14.86
CA LEU A 436 -1.57 8.70 -16.12
C LEU A 436 -0.93 9.85 -16.90
N THR A 437 -1.54 11.03 -16.85
CA THR A 437 -1.03 12.24 -17.52
C THR A 437 0.31 12.69 -16.93
N VAL A 438 0.47 12.60 -15.60
CA VAL A 438 1.67 13.09 -14.89
C VAL A 438 2.81 12.07 -14.88
N THR A 439 2.49 10.78 -14.74
CA THR A 439 3.44 9.70 -14.44
C THR A 439 4.46 9.42 -15.54
N ASN A 440 4.08 9.56 -16.81
CA ASN A 440 4.99 9.43 -17.96
C ASN A 440 6.21 10.37 -17.83
N GLY A 441 5.97 11.62 -17.40
CA GLY A 441 7.04 12.60 -17.17
C GLY A 441 7.95 12.29 -15.98
N ARG A 442 7.52 11.38 -15.08
CA ARG A 442 8.17 11.05 -13.81
C ARG A 442 8.91 9.70 -13.82
N ASN A 443 8.99 9.03 -14.98
CA ASN A 443 9.61 7.71 -15.14
C ASN A 443 8.85 6.59 -14.38
N MET A 444 7.52 6.73 -14.34
CA MET A 444 6.55 5.75 -13.86
C MET A 444 5.67 5.37 -15.05
N LEU A 445 5.60 4.09 -15.39
CA LEU A 445 4.83 3.61 -16.55
C LEU A 445 3.71 2.71 -16.05
N TRP A 446 2.56 2.79 -16.71
CA TRP A 446 1.39 1.99 -16.40
C TRP A 446 1.06 1.08 -17.57
N ASP A 447 1.01 -0.21 -17.29
CA ASP A 447 0.59 -1.25 -18.21
C ASP A 447 -0.78 -1.74 -17.70
N LEU A 448 -1.85 -1.17 -18.26
CA LEU A 448 -3.24 -1.44 -17.86
C LEU A 448 -3.81 -2.60 -18.68
N VAL A 449 -4.20 -3.69 -18.04
CA VAL A 449 -4.74 -4.87 -18.72
C VAL A 449 -6.24 -4.95 -18.51
N VAL A 450 -7.01 -4.86 -19.60
CA VAL A 450 -8.48 -4.88 -19.58
C VAL A 450 -9.02 -5.92 -20.54
N GLN A 451 -10.24 -6.40 -20.30
CA GLN A 451 -10.93 -7.31 -21.20
C GLN A 451 -11.48 -6.61 -22.44
N SER A 452 -11.96 -5.38 -22.25
CA SER A 452 -12.46 -4.50 -23.29
C SER A 452 -12.42 -3.06 -22.80
N TYR A 453 -12.56 -2.08 -23.71
CA TYR A 453 -12.66 -0.67 -23.31
C TYR A 453 -13.91 -0.38 -22.47
N GLN A 454 -14.95 -1.22 -22.59
CA GLN A 454 -16.18 -1.07 -21.81
C GLN A 454 -15.94 -1.14 -20.30
N GLN A 455 -14.98 -1.96 -19.84
CA GLN A 455 -14.64 -2.03 -18.41
C GLN A 455 -14.15 -0.67 -17.87
N LEU A 456 -13.41 0.10 -18.68
CA LEU A 456 -12.97 1.44 -18.30
C LEU A 456 -14.16 2.38 -18.11
N TYR A 457 -15.11 2.37 -19.06
CA TYR A 457 -16.28 3.24 -19.02
C TYR A 457 -17.22 2.86 -17.88
N SER A 458 -17.37 1.58 -17.59
CA SER A 458 -18.18 1.10 -16.46
C SER A 458 -17.59 1.50 -15.10
N LEU A 459 -16.26 1.46 -14.96
CA LEU A 459 -15.60 1.74 -13.68
C LEU A 459 -15.36 3.24 -13.44
N TYR A 460 -14.99 3.98 -14.48
CA TYR A 460 -14.59 5.39 -14.38
C TYR A 460 -15.62 6.38 -14.94
N GLY A 461 -16.62 5.90 -15.68
CA GLY A 461 -17.47 6.75 -16.52
C GLY A 461 -16.84 7.00 -17.90
N GLU A 462 -17.65 7.44 -18.85
CA GLU A 462 -17.23 7.57 -20.25
C GLU A 462 -16.12 8.62 -20.46
N ALA A 463 -16.23 9.78 -19.81
CA ALA A 463 -15.25 10.86 -19.95
C ALA A 463 -13.86 10.48 -19.40
N ASP A 464 -13.80 10.00 -18.15
CA ASP A 464 -12.55 9.59 -17.52
C ASP A 464 -12.01 8.31 -18.16
N GLY A 465 -12.87 7.35 -18.52
CA GLY A 465 -12.49 6.12 -19.19
C GLY A 465 -11.85 6.37 -20.56
N ASN A 466 -12.39 7.31 -21.35
CA ASN A 466 -11.76 7.74 -22.61
C ASN A 466 -10.41 8.41 -22.35
N THR A 467 -10.33 9.30 -21.36
CA THR A 467 -9.08 9.98 -20.99
C THR A 467 -8.00 8.97 -20.56
N ILE A 468 -8.37 7.94 -19.79
CA ILE A 468 -7.47 6.84 -19.39
C ILE A 468 -6.97 6.07 -20.62
N LYS A 469 -7.88 5.69 -21.53
CA LYS A 469 -7.55 5.01 -22.78
C LYS A 469 -6.58 5.83 -23.65
N GLU A 470 -6.84 7.12 -23.83
CA GLU A 470 -6.00 8.02 -24.63
C GLU A 470 -4.63 8.29 -24.02
N ASN A 471 -4.54 8.29 -22.69
CA ASN A 471 -3.26 8.40 -21.98
C ASN A 471 -2.44 7.10 -21.99
N CYS A 472 -2.97 6.01 -22.55
CA CYS A 472 -2.22 4.81 -22.91
C CYS A 472 -1.83 4.89 -24.38
N GLN A 473 -0.63 5.41 -24.62
CA GLN A 473 -0.15 5.75 -25.96
C GLN A 473 0.09 4.51 -26.82
N VAL A 474 0.42 3.37 -26.19
CA VAL A 474 0.54 2.08 -26.86
C VAL A 474 -0.71 1.25 -26.56
N GLN A 475 -1.31 0.67 -27.60
CA GLN A 475 -2.42 -0.27 -27.47
C GLN A 475 -1.97 -1.63 -27.98
N ASN A 476 -1.96 -2.64 -27.12
CA ASN A 476 -1.63 -4.02 -27.45
C ASN A 476 -2.92 -4.85 -27.39
N TYR A 477 -3.49 -5.12 -28.56
CA TYR A 477 -4.70 -5.90 -28.70
C TYR A 477 -4.34 -7.38 -28.90
N VAL A 478 -4.76 -8.20 -27.94
CA VAL A 478 -4.64 -9.67 -27.99
C VAL A 478 -5.90 -10.27 -28.59
N PHE A 479 -7.06 -10.03 -27.94
CA PHE A 479 -8.35 -10.53 -28.40
C PHE A 479 -9.50 -9.90 -27.62
N SER A 480 -10.63 -9.58 -28.25
CA SER A 480 -11.85 -9.13 -27.59
C SER A 480 -13.08 -9.81 -28.19
N THR A 481 -14.12 -9.96 -27.38
CA THR A 481 -15.46 -10.39 -27.81
C THR A 481 -16.46 -9.23 -27.84
N ASN A 482 -16.01 -8.00 -27.58
CA ASN A 482 -16.85 -6.81 -27.59
C ASN A 482 -16.76 -6.11 -28.95
N ASP A 483 -17.89 -6.03 -29.65
CA ASP A 483 -17.98 -5.54 -31.04
C ASP A 483 -17.44 -4.11 -31.19
N ASP A 484 -17.78 -3.19 -30.28
CA ASP A 484 -17.30 -1.80 -30.33
C ASP A 484 -15.78 -1.70 -30.23
N THR A 485 -15.18 -2.52 -29.37
CA THR A 485 -13.72 -2.60 -29.21
C THR A 485 -13.06 -3.14 -30.49
N ILE A 486 -13.60 -4.21 -31.07
CA ILE A 486 -13.08 -4.83 -32.31
C ILE A 486 -13.17 -3.83 -33.48
N GLU A 487 -14.31 -3.17 -33.60
CA GLU A 487 -14.58 -2.15 -34.61
C GLU A 487 -13.64 -0.95 -34.48
N GLU A 488 -13.40 -0.47 -33.25
CA GLU A 488 -12.43 0.60 -32.97
C GLU A 488 -11.00 0.19 -33.38
N ILE A 489 -10.57 -1.03 -33.04
CA ILE A 489 -9.25 -1.54 -33.41
C ILE A 489 -9.11 -1.65 -34.93
N SER A 490 -10.08 -2.27 -35.61
CA SER A 490 -10.10 -2.42 -37.07
C SER A 490 -10.01 -1.06 -37.78
N LYS A 491 -10.73 -0.04 -37.29
CA LYS A 491 -10.62 1.35 -37.79
C LYS A 491 -9.24 1.96 -37.54
N LYS A 492 -8.63 1.75 -36.36
CA LYS A 492 -7.31 2.30 -36.03
C LYS A 492 -6.17 1.63 -36.79
N VAL A 493 -6.32 0.38 -37.20
CA VAL A 493 -5.35 -0.28 -38.11
C VAL A 493 -5.31 0.45 -39.46
N GLY A 494 -6.45 0.98 -39.89
CA GLY A 494 -6.58 1.84 -41.06
C GLY A 494 -7.01 1.10 -42.32
N ASN A 495 -7.02 1.86 -43.43
CA ASN A 495 -7.57 1.43 -44.71
C ASN A 495 -6.50 1.45 -45.80
N TYR A 496 -6.70 0.64 -46.83
CA TYR A 496 -5.96 0.72 -48.08
C TYR A 496 -6.93 0.89 -49.25
N THR A 497 -6.44 1.45 -50.35
CA THR A 497 -7.23 1.57 -51.58
C THR A 497 -7.02 0.32 -52.42
N ASN A 498 -8.11 -0.40 -52.69
CA ASN A 498 -8.17 -1.52 -53.60
C ASN A 498 -8.62 -1.02 -54.98
N ILE A 499 -7.96 -1.44 -56.04
CA ILE A 499 -8.37 -1.10 -57.42
C ILE A 499 -8.93 -2.38 -58.01
N ALA A 500 -10.26 -2.49 -58.00
CA ALA A 500 -10.96 -3.61 -58.58
C ALA A 500 -11.10 -3.40 -60.08
N GLU A 501 -10.56 -4.34 -60.87
CA GLU A 501 -10.78 -4.38 -62.31
C GLU A 501 -11.98 -5.28 -62.60
N SER A 502 -13.05 -4.70 -63.13
CA SER A 502 -14.19 -5.46 -63.64
C SER A 502 -14.04 -5.61 -65.15
N THR A 503 -14.02 -6.84 -65.64
CA THR A 503 -13.97 -7.16 -67.06
C THR A 503 -15.30 -7.76 -67.49
N ASN A 504 -16.04 -7.05 -68.33
CA ASN A 504 -17.24 -7.61 -68.97
C ASN A 504 -16.84 -8.24 -70.30
N LYS A 505 -16.86 -9.58 -70.37
CA LYS A 505 -16.68 -10.31 -71.63
C LYS A 505 -18.04 -10.67 -72.23
N THR A 506 -18.31 -10.16 -73.42
CA THR A 506 -19.49 -10.54 -74.20
C THR A 506 -19.06 -11.58 -75.25
N GLU A 507 -19.66 -12.78 -75.26
CA GLU A 507 -19.23 -13.95 -76.07
C GLU A 507 -19.14 -13.73 -77.59
N VAL A 508 -19.62 -12.61 -78.13
CA VAL A 508 -19.72 -12.38 -79.59
C VAL A 508 -18.84 -11.22 -80.10
N ASN A 509 -18.10 -10.51 -79.23
CA ASN A 509 -17.22 -9.42 -79.65
C ASN A 509 -15.88 -9.44 -78.92
N THR A 510 -14.77 -9.38 -79.66
CA THR A 510 -13.38 -9.36 -79.17
C THR A 510 -12.97 -8.07 -78.44
N ASN A 511 -13.90 -7.19 -78.09
CA ASN A 511 -13.63 -5.96 -77.36
C ASN A 511 -13.85 -6.17 -75.86
N GLU A 512 -12.76 -6.26 -75.10
CA GLU A 512 -12.79 -6.29 -73.64
C GLU A 512 -12.92 -4.86 -73.11
N ASN A 513 -14.06 -4.53 -72.50
CA ASN A 513 -14.21 -3.31 -71.72
C ASN A 513 -13.76 -3.61 -70.29
N VAL A 514 -12.62 -3.03 -69.89
CA VAL A 514 -12.11 -3.07 -68.51
C VAL A 514 -12.50 -1.78 -67.81
N GLN A 515 -13.28 -1.88 -66.75
CA GLN A 515 -13.66 -0.76 -65.90
C GLN A 515 -12.97 -0.91 -64.54
N GLN A 516 -12.13 0.06 -64.19
CA GLN A 516 -11.40 0.13 -62.92
C GLN A 516 -12.19 0.97 -61.92
N ASN A 517 -12.53 0.39 -60.77
CA ASN A 517 -13.15 1.10 -59.64
C ASN A 517 -12.18 1.07 -58.45
N ALA A 518 -12.00 2.23 -57.81
CA ALA A 518 -11.22 2.34 -56.59
C ALA A 518 -12.16 2.23 -55.38
N GLU A 519 -11.95 1.21 -54.55
CA GLU A 519 -12.69 0.96 -53.31
C GLU A 519 -11.74 1.12 -52.12
N VAL A 520 -12.27 1.57 -50.97
CA VAL A 520 -11.48 1.76 -49.74
C VAL A 520 -11.82 0.64 -48.78
N ASP A 521 -10.88 -0.29 -48.61
CA ASP A 521 -11.02 -1.47 -47.77
C ASP A 521 -10.23 -1.32 -46.47
N ARG A 522 -10.65 -2.01 -45.40
CA ARG A 522 -9.88 -2.08 -44.16
C ARG A 522 -8.66 -2.98 -44.34
N VAL A 523 -7.51 -2.56 -43.81
CA VAL A 523 -6.29 -3.39 -43.81
C VAL A 523 -6.50 -4.68 -43.04
N LEU A 524 -7.16 -4.60 -41.88
CA LEU A 524 -7.68 -5.76 -41.15
C LEU A 524 -9.18 -5.57 -40.95
N PRO A 525 -10.04 -6.29 -41.70
CA PRO A 525 -11.49 -6.18 -41.57
C PRO A 525 -11.96 -6.69 -40.21
N TYR A 526 -13.18 -6.30 -39.83
CA TYR A 526 -13.79 -6.65 -38.54
C TYR A 526 -13.70 -8.16 -38.26
N GLU A 527 -14.06 -8.97 -39.25
CA GLU A 527 -14.10 -10.42 -39.19
C GLU A 527 -12.71 -11.02 -38.92
N ARG A 528 -11.65 -10.36 -39.40
CA ARG A 528 -10.29 -10.82 -39.15
C ARG A 528 -9.81 -10.48 -37.74
N VAL A 529 -10.16 -9.29 -37.25
CA VAL A 529 -9.81 -8.83 -35.90
C VAL A 529 -10.59 -9.60 -34.82
N SER A 530 -11.80 -10.07 -35.13
CA SER A 530 -12.62 -10.91 -34.25
C SER A 530 -12.21 -12.39 -34.23
N SER A 531 -11.33 -12.82 -35.14
CA SER A 531 -10.87 -14.21 -35.30
C SER A 531 -9.35 -14.34 -35.30
N LEU A 532 -8.66 -13.55 -34.46
CA LEU A 532 -7.22 -13.72 -34.25
C LEU A 532 -6.88 -15.12 -33.75
N LEU A 533 -5.82 -15.70 -34.29
CA LEU A 533 -5.28 -16.98 -33.85
C LEU A 533 -4.48 -16.81 -32.56
N GLU A 534 -4.24 -17.91 -31.87
CA GLU A 534 -3.37 -17.95 -30.69
C GLU A 534 -1.98 -17.34 -31.04
N GLY A 535 -1.52 -16.41 -30.20
CA GLY A 535 -0.25 -15.69 -30.36
C GLY A 535 -0.30 -14.53 -31.34
N GLU A 536 -1.39 -14.34 -32.10
CA GLU A 536 -1.55 -13.14 -32.91
C GLU A 536 -1.92 -11.94 -32.05
N THR A 537 -1.25 -10.82 -32.28
CA THR A 537 -1.55 -9.57 -31.60
C THR A 537 -1.48 -8.38 -32.55
N ILE A 538 -2.21 -7.32 -32.26
CA ILE A 538 -2.16 -6.05 -32.99
C ILE A 538 -1.62 -4.99 -32.05
N VAL A 539 -0.47 -4.40 -32.38
CA VAL A 539 0.12 -3.30 -31.60
C VAL A 539 -0.03 -1.99 -32.36
N LEU A 540 -0.65 -1.01 -31.70
CA LEU A 540 -0.79 0.35 -32.18
C LEU A 540 0.13 1.26 -31.36
N ASP A 541 1.13 1.86 -32.02
CA ASP A 541 2.08 2.79 -31.42
C ASP A 541 2.24 4.05 -32.28
N PRO A 542 1.26 4.97 -32.26
CA PRO A 542 1.24 6.15 -33.12
C PRO A 542 2.25 7.24 -32.73
N LEU A 543 2.92 7.10 -31.58
CA LEU A 543 3.90 8.08 -31.10
C LEU A 543 5.33 7.75 -31.52
N HIS A 544 5.60 6.50 -31.91
CA HIS A 544 6.90 6.08 -32.44
C HIS A 544 7.19 6.72 -33.81
N ARG A 545 7.74 7.94 -33.78
CA ARG A 545 7.97 8.78 -34.98
C ARG A 545 9.44 8.91 -35.35
N ARG A 546 10.33 8.22 -34.63
CA ARG A 546 11.77 8.22 -34.89
C ARG A 546 12.32 6.81 -34.78
N ASP A 547 13.16 6.45 -35.73
CA ASP A 547 13.92 5.20 -35.62
C ASP A 547 15.11 5.33 -34.64
N ASN A 548 15.81 4.22 -34.41
CA ASN A 548 17.02 4.18 -33.55
C ASN A 548 18.18 5.07 -34.04
N LYS A 549 18.11 5.61 -35.27
CA LYS A 549 19.07 6.58 -35.81
C LYS A 549 18.54 8.02 -35.73
N GLY A 550 17.40 8.23 -35.07
CA GLY A 550 16.75 9.54 -34.90
C GLY A 550 16.06 10.07 -36.16
N ARG A 551 15.97 9.28 -37.23
CA ARG A 551 15.33 9.69 -38.50
C ARG A 551 13.81 9.65 -38.35
N LYS A 552 13.13 10.61 -38.96
CA LYS A 552 11.65 10.66 -38.94
C LYS A 552 11.09 9.44 -39.67
N VAL A 553 10.20 8.71 -39.01
CA VAL A 553 9.46 7.58 -39.59
C VAL A 553 7.97 7.78 -39.38
N ARG A 554 7.16 7.11 -40.21
CA ARG A 554 5.73 7.01 -39.99
C ARG A 554 5.46 5.73 -39.18
N PRO A 555 4.77 5.83 -38.03
CA PRO A 555 4.36 4.64 -37.30
C PRO A 555 3.26 3.93 -38.07
N TYR A 556 3.42 2.61 -38.24
CA TYR A 556 2.39 1.73 -38.77
C TYR A 556 2.00 0.73 -37.69
N PRO A 557 0.72 0.31 -37.64
CA PRO A 557 0.30 -0.82 -36.82
C PRO A 557 1.14 -2.06 -37.08
N ILE A 558 1.47 -2.78 -36.01
CA ILE A 558 2.19 -4.06 -36.10
C ILE A 558 1.15 -5.16 -35.93
N PHE A 559 1.02 -6.02 -36.93
CA PHE A 559 0.24 -7.24 -36.82
C PHE A 559 1.21 -8.42 -36.66
N ASN A 560 1.31 -8.94 -35.43
CA ASN A 560 2.10 -10.10 -35.09
C ASN A 560 1.36 -11.36 -35.54
N THR A 561 1.94 -12.11 -36.47
CA THR A 561 1.35 -13.34 -37.05
C THR A 561 2.46 -14.24 -37.59
N ARG A 562 2.20 -15.55 -37.69
CA ARG A 562 3.16 -16.54 -38.19
C ARG A 562 4.50 -16.46 -37.43
N GLU A 563 5.61 -16.20 -38.12
CA GLU A 563 6.95 -16.09 -37.52
C GLU A 563 7.08 -14.96 -36.50
N THR A 564 6.17 -13.99 -36.52
CA THR A 564 6.13 -12.89 -35.54
C THR A 564 5.06 -13.04 -34.46
N ALA A 565 4.34 -14.16 -34.44
CA ALA A 565 3.41 -14.47 -33.36
C ALA A 565 4.13 -14.45 -32.01
N MET A 566 3.43 -13.94 -31.00
CA MET A 566 3.91 -13.85 -29.63
C MET A 566 3.86 -15.25 -29.01
N PRO A 567 5.01 -15.78 -28.55
CA PRO A 567 5.03 -17.07 -27.86
C PRO A 567 4.39 -16.93 -26.48
N TYR A 568 3.78 -18.00 -26.00
CA TYR A 568 3.17 -18.04 -24.67
C TYR A 568 4.24 -18.38 -23.64
N ALA A 569 4.16 -17.78 -22.45
CA ALA A 569 5.15 -18.01 -21.39
C ALA A 569 5.34 -19.50 -21.06
N TYR A 570 4.27 -20.30 -21.04
CA TYR A 570 4.40 -21.75 -20.82
C TYR A 570 5.28 -22.49 -21.85
N GLU A 571 5.49 -21.94 -23.06
CA GLU A 571 6.30 -22.58 -24.11
C GLU A 571 7.81 -22.43 -23.87
N TYR A 572 8.24 -21.38 -23.16
CA TYR A 572 9.67 -21.04 -23.04
C TYR A 572 10.12 -20.57 -21.65
N LEU A 573 9.18 -20.27 -20.75
CA LEU A 573 9.44 -19.82 -19.38
C LEU A 573 9.01 -20.82 -18.32
N LYS A 574 8.44 -21.99 -18.67
CA LYS A 574 7.90 -22.93 -17.66
C LYS A 574 8.89 -23.27 -16.53
N ASP A 575 10.18 -23.38 -16.84
CA ASP A 575 11.22 -23.67 -15.85
C ASP A 575 11.58 -22.47 -14.95
N ASP A 576 11.38 -21.24 -15.45
CA ASP A 576 11.67 -19.99 -14.75
C ASP A 576 10.40 -19.41 -14.09
N PHE A 577 9.22 -19.67 -14.63
CA PHE A 577 7.93 -19.15 -14.18
C PHE A 577 6.96 -20.33 -14.12
N ASP A 578 6.79 -20.90 -12.94
CA ASP A 578 5.97 -22.09 -12.73
C ASP A 578 4.56 -21.70 -12.26
N PRO A 579 3.56 -21.67 -13.16
CA PRO A 579 2.19 -21.29 -12.80
C PRO A 579 1.49 -22.35 -11.94
N ASP A 580 2.01 -23.58 -11.89
CA ASP A 580 1.40 -24.68 -11.14
C ASP A 580 1.79 -24.66 -9.65
N ARG A 581 2.65 -23.72 -9.25
CA ARG A 581 3.14 -23.60 -7.88
C ARG A 581 2.07 -23.08 -6.93
N ASP A 582 1.95 -23.75 -5.78
CA ASP A 582 1.03 -23.35 -4.73
C ASP A 582 1.59 -22.17 -3.93
N ILE A 583 0.73 -21.21 -3.57
CA ILE A 583 1.10 -20.08 -2.72
C ILE A 583 1.58 -20.53 -1.34
N ASN A 584 1.09 -21.66 -0.84
CA ASN A 584 1.48 -22.25 0.43
C ASN A 584 2.93 -22.78 0.43
N ASP A 585 3.53 -23.01 -0.75
CA ASP A 585 4.94 -23.37 -0.88
C ASP A 585 5.88 -22.15 -0.76
N ILE A 586 5.33 -20.95 -0.59
CA ILE A 586 6.07 -19.69 -0.52
C ILE A 586 5.91 -19.09 0.87
N GLU A 587 7.03 -18.95 1.58
CA GLU A 587 7.06 -18.21 2.84
C GLU A 587 7.02 -16.70 2.58
N ILE A 588 5.88 -16.08 2.88
CA ILE A 588 5.71 -14.62 2.85
C ILE A 588 6.16 -14.05 4.20
N LYS A 589 7.11 -13.12 4.19
CA LYS A 589 7.60 -12.48 5.42
C LYS A 589 6.51 -11.57 6.01
N SER A 590 6.03 -11.92 7.21
CA SER A 590 4.90 -11.25 7.88
C SER A 590 5.22 -10.83 9.32
N ASP A 591 5.97 -9.73 9.45
CA ASP A 591 6.44 -9.20 10.75
C ASP A 591 5.31 -8.84 11.74
N HIS A 592 4.08 -8.68 11.23
CA HIS A 592 2.91 -8.35 12.03
C HIS A 592 2.11 -9.56 12.50
N ALA A 593 2.32 -10.77 11.97
CA ALA A 593 1.47 -11.93 12.29
C ALA A 593 1.48 -12.22 13.81
N ALA A 594 2.64 -12.09 14.44
CA ALA A 594 2.85 -12.25 15.89
C ALA A 594 2.52 -10.99 16.73
N LEU A 595 2.08 -9.89 16.11
CA LEU A 595 1.76 -8.65 16.83
C LEU A 595 0.57 -8.86 17.76
N ASN A 596 0.73 -8.44 19.02
CA ASN A 596 -0.34 -8.42 19.99
C ASN A 596 -1.00 -7.02 20.01
N LEU A 597 -2.24 -6.93 19.55
CA LEU A 597 -2.99 -5.68 19.44
C LEU A 597 -3.24 -5.03 20.81
N GLN A 598 -3.54 -5.82 21.85
CA GLN A 598 -3.76 -5.32 23.22
C GLN A 598 -2.50 -4.65 23.79
N ARG A 599 -1.31 -5.19 23.50
CA ARG A 599 -0.04 -4.53 23.88
C ARG A 599 0.25 -3.27 23.05
N ASN A 600 -0.30 -3.19 21.84
CA ASN A 600 -0.16 -2.04 20.94
C ASN A 600 -1.22 -0.95 21.21
N ALA A 601 -2.21 -1.24 22.04
CA ALA A 601 -3.24 -0.29 22.44
C ALA A 601 -2.63 0.90 23.21
N ILE A 602 -3.36 2.01 23.16
CA ILE A 602 -3.08 3.20 23.97
C ILE A 602 -3.95 3.15 25.23
N ASP A 603 -3.59 3.96 26.22
CA ASP A 603 -4.44 4.12 27.40
C ASP A 603 -5.55 5.13 27.10
N TYR A 604 -6.77 4.63 26.83
CA TYR A 604 -7.93 5.49 26.54
C TYR A 604 -8.37 6.30 27.76
N ARG A 605 -7.99 5.89 28.98
CA ARG A 605 -8.29 6.62 30.21
C ARG A 605 -7.65 8.01 30.22
N ASP A 606 -6.49 8.16 29.56
CA ASP A 606 -5.78 9.45 29.42
C ASP A 606 -6.59 10.51 28.65
N PHE A 607 -7.54 10.08 27.83
CA PHE A 607 -8.40 10.96 27.04
C PHE A 607 -9.65 11.39 27.84
N ILE A 608 -9.87 10.84 29.03
CA ILE A 608 -11.01 11.20 29.87
C ILE A 608 -10.61 12.33 30.81
N VAL A 609 -11.34 13.44 30.67
CA VAL A 609 -11.03 14.73 31.31
C VAL A 609 -11.39 14.73 32.79
N ASP A 610 -12.60 14.28 33.11
CA ASP A 610 -13.22 14.42 34.43
C ASP A 610 -13.07 13.14 35.27
N GLU A 611 -13.12 13.27 36.60
CA GLU A 611 -12.95 12.14 37.53
C GLU A 611 -14.14 11.18 37.47
N GLU A 612 -15.37 11.70 37.31
CA GLU A 612 -16.61 10.92 37.15
C GLU A 612 -16.52 10.04 35.90
N GLY A 613 -15.99 10.60 34.81
CA GLY A 613 -15.79 9.86 33.57
C GLY A 613 -14.76 8.75 33.73
N ARG A 614 -13.65 9.01 34.44
CA ARG A 614 -12.62 8.00 34.71
C ARG A 614 -13.16 6.89 35.59
N ASN A 615 -13.91 7.22 36.63
CA ASN A 615 -14.58 6.24 37.49
C ASN A 615 -15.58 5.39 36.70
N ALA A 616 -16.40 6.01 35.84
CA ALA A 616 -17.33 5.29 34.96
C ALA A 616 -16.61 4.36 33.97
N TYR A 617 -15.45 4.79 33.46
CA TYR A 617 -14.61 3.98 32.58
C TYR A 617 -13.98 2.79 33.32
N ASP A 618 -13.38 3.04 34.48
CA ASP A 618 -12.76 2.02 35.33
C ASP A 618 -13.82 0.99 35.78
N GLU A 619 -15.04 1.43 36.10
CA GLU A 619 -16.18 0.53 36.36
C GLU A 619 -16.58 -0.30 35.14
N ARG A 620 -16.60 0.29 33.94
CA ARG A 620 -16.92 -0.42 32.69
C ARG A 620 -15.87 -1.49 32.41
N LEU A 621 -14.60 -1.17 32.57
CA LEU A 621 -13.50 -2.13 32.44
C LEU A 621 -13.62 -3.26 33.47
N ALA A 622 -13.89 -2.93 34.74
CA ALA A 622 -14.08 -3.91 35.79
C ALA A 622 -15.29 -4.84 35.51
N LYS A 623 -16.41 -4.30 35.02
CA LYS A 623 -17.60 -5.08 34.61
C LYS A 623 -17.30 -5.99 33.41
N GLY A 624 -16.57 -5.49 32.42
CA GLY A 624 -16.14 -6.28 31.25
C GLY A 624 -15.20 -7.43 31.63
N GLN A 625 -14.21 -7.16 32.49
CA GLN A 625 -13.30 -8.16 33.02
C GLN A 625 -14.02 -9.19 33.91
N ALA A 626 -14.95 -8.76 34.76
CA ALA A 626 -15.77 -9.65 35.57
C ALA A 626 -16.66 -10.57 34.71
N SER A 627 -17.22 -10.06 33.61
CA SER A 627 -17.98 -10.86 32.64
C SER A 627 -17.10 -11.88 31.91
N ALA A 628 -15.89 -11.48 31.50
CA ALA A 628 -14.93 -12.37 30.85
C ALA A 628 -14.44 -13.48 31.79
N VAL A 629 -14.21 -13.17 33.07
CA VAL A 629 -13.89 -14.15 34.12
C VAL A 629 -15.07 -15.06 34.40
N GLN A 630 -16.30 -14.53 34.49
CA GLN A 630 -17.49 -15.37 34.62
C GLN A 630 -17.66 -16.34 33.45
N GLN A 631 -17.34 -15.91 32.23
CA GLN A 631 -17.39 -16.75 31.05
C GLN A 631 -16.26 -17.79 31.05
N ALA A 632 -15.03 -17.38 31.37
CA ALA A 632 -13.89 -18.30 31.52
C ALA A 632 -14.08 -19.34 32.64
N LEU A 633 -14.75 -18.97 33.74
CA LEU A 633 -15.11 -19.88 34.83
C LEU A 633 -16.27 -20.81 34.49
N ARG A 634 -17.21 -20.40 33.62
CA ARG A 634 -18.26 -21.29 33.07
C ARG A 634 -17.69 -22.34 32.14
N ASP A 635 -16.68 -21.96 31.36
CA ASP A 635 -16.04 -22.83 30.38
C ASP A 635 -14.91 -23.69 30.99
N ALA A 636 -14.59 -23.50 32.29
CA ALA A 636 -13.56 -24.25 32.99
C ALA A 636 -14.10 -25.59 33.57
N PRO A 637 -13.32 -26.68 33.54
CA PRO A 637 -13.68 -27.93 34.23
C PRO A 637 -13.87 -27.69 35.74
N LYS A 638 -14.85 -28.38 36.37
CA LYS A 638 -15.25 -28.12 37.77
C LYS A 638 -14.22 -28.54 38.83
N ASP A 639 -13.34 -29.51 38.52
CA ASP A 639 -12.42 -30.16 39.49
C ASP A 639 -11.18 -29.30 39.86
N PRO A 640 -10.51 -28.59 38.93
CA PRO A 640 -9.34 -27.75 39.25
C PRO A 640 -9.68 -26.45 40.00
N VAL A 641 -10.88 -25.90 39.81
CA VAL A 641 -11.31 -24.62 40.40
C VAL A 641 -11.47 -24.72 41.92
N GLN A 642 -11.97 -25.86 42.41
CA GLN A 642 -12.17 -26.11 43.84
C GLN A 642 -10.83 -26.16 44.60
N LYS A 643 -9.83 -26.87 44.07
CA LYS A 643 -8.48 -26.93 44.66
C LYS A 643 -7.75 -25.58 44.67
N TYR A 644 -8.02 -24.71 43.70
CA TYR A 644 -7.43 -23.38 43.63
C TYR A 644 -8.08 -22.40 44.64
N LEU A 645 -9.40 -22.46 44.83
CA LEU A 645 -10.11 -21.66 45.84
C LEU A 645 -9.65 -22.00 47.27
N GLU A 646 -9.37 -23.28 47.53
CA GLU A 646 -8.76 -23.75 48.78
C GLU A 646 -7.30 -23.27 48.94
N GLY A 647 -6.55 -23.13 47.85
CA GLY A 647 -5.17 -22.64 47.82
C GLY A 647 -4.99 -21.14 48.12
N LEU A 648 -6.06 -20.35 48.04
CA LEU A 648 -6.08 -18.91 48.35
C LEU A 648 -6.29 -18.61 49.85
N GLY A 649 -6.32 -19.63 50.70
CA GLY A 649 -6.51 -19.46 52.15
C GLY A 649 -7.95 -19.17 52.58
N LEU A 650 -8.92 -19.34 51.68
CA LEU A 650 -10.34 -19.28 52.01
C LEU A 650 -10.74 -20.51 52.81
N SER A 651 -11.62 -20.35 53.80
CA SER A 651 -12.14 -21.51 54.53
C SER A 651 -12.94 -22.41 53.59
N GLU A 652 -12.89 -23.72 53.83
CA GLU A 652 -13.64 -24.74 53.06
C GLU A 652 -15.14 -24.38 52.96
N SER A 653 -15.70 -23.77 54.00
CA SER A 653 -17.08 -23.25 54.00
C SER A 653 -17.29 -22.08 53.03
N MET A 654 -16.32 -21.17 52.85
CA MET A 654 -16.41 -20.05 51.91
C MET A 654 -16.23 -20.52 50.48
N ALA A 655 -15.28 -21.44 50.23
CA ALA A 655 -15.10 -22.07 48.92
C ALA A 655 -16.38 -22.83 48.50
N GLN A 656 -16.98 -23.60 49.42
CA GLN A 656 -18.23 -24.31 49.19
C GLN A 656 -19.43 -23.35 49.02
N THR A 657 -19.45 -22.20 49.70
CA THR A 657 -20.50 -21.17 49.53
C THR A 657 -20.41 -20.49 48.17
N ILE A 658 -19.18 -20.21 47.69
CA ILE A 658 -18.93 -19.67 46.34
C ILE A 658 -19.34 -20.69 45.27
N MET A 659 -19.03 -21.97 45.48
CA MET A 659 -19.45 -23.08 44.62
C MET A 659 -20.96 -23.35 44.64
N ASN A 660 -21.64 -23.19 45.78
CA ASN A 660 -23.09 -23.39 45.88
C ASN A 660 -23.90 -22.20 45.33
N ALA A 661 -23.37 -20.97 45.44
CA ALA A 661 -23.97 -19.78 44.83
C ALA A 661 -23.91 -19.80 43.29
N PHE A 662 -22.98 -20.58 42.71
CA PHE A 662 -22.86 -20.90 41.29
C PHE A 662 -24.16 -21.49 40.70
N ASP A 663 -24.93 -22.22 41.52
CA ASP A 663 -26.13 -22.93 41.07
C ASP A 663 -27.45 -22.17 41.30
N THR A 664 -27.46 -21.02 42.03
CA THR A 664 -28.76 -20.45 42.48
C THR A 664 -29.04 -18.96 42.25
N ASN A 665 -28.08 -18.05 42.02
CA ASN A 665 -28.46 -16.68 41.59
C ASN A 665 -27.28 -15.80 41.08
N GLN A 666 -27.28 -15.40 39.80
CA GLN A 666 -26.21 -14.62 39.15
C GLN A 666 -25.97 -13.21 39.72
N ALA A 667 -26.98 -12.58 40.32
CA ALA A 667 -26.93 -11.17 40.72
C ALA A 667 -26.19 -10.93 42.06
N GLU A 668 -26.31 -11.84 43.03
CA GLU A 668 -25.58 -11.74 44.31
C GLU A 668 -24.10 -12.12 44.16
N TYR A 669 -23.81 -13.06 43.27
CA TYR A 669 -22.45 -13.52 42.94
C TYR A 669 -21.55 -12.38 42.42
N THR A 670 -22.10 -11.54 41.53
CA THR A 670 -21.37 -10.41 40.92
C THR A 670 -21.04 -9.31 41.95
N LYS A 671 -21.94 -9.08 42.93
CA LYS A 671 -21.74 -8.12 44.02
C LYS A 671 -20.66 -8.58 45.01
N LEU A 672 -20.63 -9.87 45.33
CA LEU A 672 -19.68 -10.43 46.30
C LEU A 672 -18.26 -10.41 45.74
N ILE A 673 -18.07 -10.82 44.48
CA ILE A 673 -16.79 -10.73 43.78
C ILE A 673 -16.34 -9.27 43.65
N SER A 674 -17.18 -8.38 43.14
CA SER A 674 -16.83 -6.95 43.00
C SER A 674 -16.31 -6.34 44.31
N LYS A 675 -16.94 -6.68 45.45
CA LYS A 675 -16.53 -6.21 46.78
C LYS A 675 -15.24 -6.85 47.30
N THR A 676 -15.04 -8.15 47.14
CA THR A 676 -13.83 -8.84 47.61
C THR A 676 -12.59 -8.48 46.77
N PHE A 677 -12.79 -8.15 45.48
CA PHE A 677 -11.71 -7.78 44.57
C PHE A 677 -11.37 -6.28 44.58
N SER A 678 -12.30 -5.39 44.92
CA SER A 678 -11.99 -3.96 45.14
C SER A 678 -11.00 -3.72 46.28
N GLU A 679 -10.84 -4.69 47.18
CA GLU A 679 -9.98 -4.59 48.36
C GLU A 679 -8.55 -5.16 48.13
N ASN A 680 -8.30 -5.90 47.03
CA ASN A 680 -7.00 -6.59 46.77
C ASN A 680 -6.62 -6.60 45.26
N ALA A 681 -6.24 -5.44 44.71
CA ALA A 681 -6.01 -5.24 43.27
C ALA A 681 -4.71 -5.88 42.70
N GLU A 682 -3.71 -6.21 43.54
CA GLU A 682 -2.39 -6.71 43.07
C GLU A 682 -2.39 -8.17 42.59
N ASP A 683 -3.43 -8.95 42.84
CA ASP A 683 -3.44 -10.40 42.53
C ASP A 683 -3.95 -10.76 41.13
N TRP A 684 -4.50 -9.80 40.36
CA TRP A 684 -5.10 -10.08 39.05
C TRP A 684 -4.09 -10.53 37.97
N SER A 685 -2.87 -9.97 37.99
CA SER A 685 -1.81 -10.38 37.06
C SER A 685 -1.39 -11.84 37.27
N LYS A 686 -1.42 -12.32 38.52
CA LYS A 686 -1.07 -13.69 38.88
C LYS A 686 -2.15 -14.69 38.45
N VAL A 687 -3.42 -14.33 38.61
CA VAL A 687 -4.57 -15.16 38.19
C VAL A 687 -4.57 -15.38 36.68
N ASN A 688 -4.35 -14.32 35.89
CA ASN A 688 -4.37 -14.41 34.43
C ASN A 688 -3.17 -15.20 33.87
N LEU A 689 -1.98 -15.06 34.49
CA LEU A 689 -0.80 -15.86 34.15
C LEU A 689 -0.99 -17.35 34.46
N GLU A 690 -1.65 -17.66 35.57
CA GLU A 690 -1.84 -19.04 36.03
C GLU A 690 -2.95 -19.77 35.26
N VAL A 691 -4.04 -19.09 34.90
CA VAL A 691 -5.06 -19.62 33.98
C VAL A 691 -4.46 -19.92 32.61
N GLN A 692 -3.53 -19.09 32.13
CA GLN A 692 -2.80 -19.38 30.90
C GLN A 692 -1.76 -20.50 31.05
N ARG A 693 -1.18 -20.70 32.24
CA ARG A 693 -0.31 -21.84 32.55
C ARG A 693 -1.08 -23.16 32.55
N LEU A 694 -2.21 -23.21 33.26
CA LEU A 694 -3.07 -24.40 33.35
C LEU A 694 -3.64 -24.81 31.98
N ARG A 695 -4.02 -23.84 31.13
CA ARG A 695 -4.41 -24.11 29.73
C ARG A 695 -3.29 -24.67 28.86
N LYS A 696 -2.02 -24.37 29.17
CA LYS A 696 -0.86 -24.90 28.43
C LYS A 696 -0.48 -26.31 28.88
N GLU A 697 -0.67 -26.63 30.16
CA GLU A 697 -0.37 -27.95 30.71
C GLU A 697 -1.34 -29.03 30.23
N GLU A 698 -2.57 -28.67 29.86
CA GLU A 698 -3.58 -29.59 29.30
C GLU A 698 -3.41 -29.89 27.80
N VAL A 699 -2.65 -29.06 27.05
CA VAL A 699 -2.35 -29.33 25.63
C VAL A 699 -1.15 -30.29 25.48
N GLN A 700 -0.46 -30.61 26.58
CA GLN A 700 0.66 -31.56 26.62
C GLN A 700 0.36 -32.86 27.39
N SER A 701 -0.87 -33.07 27.84
CA SER A 701 -1.39 -34.34 28.37
C SER A 701 -2.46 -34.92 27.46
#